data_AF-A0A1I3G5U7-F1
#
_entry.id   AF-A0A1I3G5U7-F1
#
_cell.length_a   1.000
_cell.length_b   1.000
_cell.length_c   1.000
_cell.angle_alpha   90.00
_cell.angle_beta   90.00
_cell.angle_gamma   90.00
#
_symmetry.space_group_name_H-M   'P 1'
#
loop_
_entity.id
_entity.type
_entity.pdbx_description
1 polymer ?
#
loop_
_entity_poly.entity_id
_entity_poly.type
_entity_poly.pdbx_seq_one_letter_code
_entity_poly.pdbx_strand_id
1 'polypeptide(L)'
;MMNRGKNKQLVIAVTLACLGVPSWAGAYTTDYVYHNGKEFAELIILNQGDTFIKVGKDSVAGPAKYTLSPLMRGAVKSGTAYWAGILGPYLKTSQPAQIVLTTDADPNASAIPVSLLHKKGTDPSVAVENYVAQGLQGKIIRADAKEFDKKLFDADDGMYAFSRVTVGQHAGANRDGANAGWWVDTDTVLPANEQAADFVGTIRHELGHALGIMGKFQKFDSKTKTWSSVVNNPMYTSKLEFISRFDDRAKDRDEWNMHLIDQNGKAAKPGMVISTTASIKETLAAIPGLTEEDLFIVDNGDSNPNLSGKKGYAFFVGDHVTEALDGATFHGVSGLPVNAWENLLFYNFEGSHLQTTGMMSHRAYSNYTSFMEAELAVMQDLGYDLDRKAYFGYSVYGDGGVIDNTHGYSARNAAGTAYKGGYSNVPLGIGLHIYGSRNTVTQRADILTHGTGATGIRVDGSENTLVIPQSTEIHADGLQGNGVLIAYGRGQTVKQSGTVTARGQDGTGIRFDFGSSTNGAADEYRGSYIRYKRTVDAPTGKISSAENLPLTEMNKFEYNSAADELQGAMVDRYDLSGTLEGGKNAIYIGKNALVKNINVQAGAKIKGNITSDWKHFDTDGSYDAVAVVEKEAKGEALNLQYKGMKYNYNEYIPDLVTNLNFSGEHDYTGNINGKDNIKLNVTAGTLRYGGEANVVSVTVDKDATLLDGNYTVNKMTTIAAGFRDDDTGNVINHGTLGISSPDGCVEIAGDLKADGTLRGMAGGSDGQIRVSGTAAIDGATLLAANILPHENFSVLAVKNGNIQGSPQNATGTPYKTGLANITASVAGKEIKVTSEAANNLGKVDAVQQETYEAMESMRQDLAGDERLSQLRPLYSLEPEKAKGALSAIGSSGATQLAALAQQSTVSGRVISDRLNTAFSLQPVALTIPASKLRDSGQEEEAGLRLTTQLPVAQDNNAWVKFTKNWGDLRGGASYHGSAVSGGYDRAFGKNFRGGVFVSYNAVSLGADSSGGNAYDTRVGLYGGYHKDARDAYIYLDYGIVRNKLRRGIPALGLNAAADYNSHIIELGGEYKYDLQSESGRVWHVSPYAGFQLSHMRQGAYREKGAGIFNQQAAGNGNTYFAGTCGVELKRYLDKGNYGIRLGVRHAFAGANPELDFRYEGYDGGRYTLRNNQDKTHFELALSGEAEFAPDWLLAGDAGFLRGSHDKDISCALTLRRVW
;
A
#
# COMPACT_ATOMS: atom_id res chain seq x y z
N MET A 1 8.24 -51.10 65.44
CA MET A 1 8.04 -52.50 65.85
C MET A 1 6.89 -53.08 65.03
N MET A 2 7.13 -54.25 64.40
CA MET A 2 6.20 -55.34 64.01
C MET A 2 4.78 -54.96 63.51
N ASN A 3 4.28 -55.47 62.38
CA ASN A 3 4.25 -56.89 62.07
C ASN A 3 3.94 -57.16 60.57
N ARG A 4 4.81 -57.95 59.92
CA ARG A 4 4.58 -58.59 58.61
C ARG A 4 3.78 -59.87 58.84
N GLY A 5 2.65 -60.07 58.15
CA GLY A 5 1.93 -61.34 58.29
C GLY A 5 0.65 -61.58 57.49
N LYS A 6 0.27 -60.75 56.50
CA LYS A 6 -0.97 -60.97 55.71
C LYS A 6 -0.85 -60.83 54.18
N ASN A 7 0.37 -60.86 53.61
CA ASN A 7 0.59 -60.53 52.18
C ASN A 7 0.79 -61.72 51.22
N LYS A 8 0.46 -62.97 51.58
CA LYS A 8 0.66 -64.11 50.65
C LYS A 8 -0.61 -64.78 50.10
N GLN A 9 -1.78 -64.62 50.74
CA GLN A 9 -3.03 -65.17 50.22
C GLN A 9 -3.88 -64.16 49.43
N LEU A 10 -3.74 -62.85 49.70
CA LEU A 10 -4.39 -61.80 48.90
C LEU A 10 -3.71 -61.62 47.53
N VAL A 11 -2.40 -61.85 47.43
CA VAL A 11 -1.65 -61.72 46.17
C VAL A 11 -2.01 -62.82 45.18
N ILE A 12 -2.31 -64.05 45.63
CA ILE A 12 -2.71 -65.14 44.70
C ILE A 12 -4.17 -64.96 44.26
N ALA A 13 -5.07 -64.48 45.12
CA ALA A 13 -6.46 -64.19 44.75
C ALA A 13 -6.60 -62.96 43.82
N VAL A 14 -5.77 -61.92 44.01
CA VAL A 14 -5.72 -60.76 43.11
C VAL A 14 -5.00 -61.09 41.79
N THR A 15 -4.02 -62.01 41.78
CA THR A 15 -3.36 -62.41 40.53
C THR A 15 -4.24 -63.33 39.67
N LEU A 16 -5.09 -64.19 40.26
CA LEU A 16 -6.04 -65.03 39.52
C LEU A 16 -7.33 -64.29 39.11
N ALA A 17 -7.72 -63.22 39.81
CA ALA A 17 -8.78 -62.32 39.33
C ALA A 17 -8.31 -61.40 38.17
N CYS A 18 -7.00 -61.25 37.97
CA CYS A 18 -6.41 -60.52 36.84
C CYS A 18 -6.13 -61.37 35.59
N LEU A 19 -6.45 -62.68 35.60
CA LEU A 19 -6.11 -63.59 34.48
C LEU A 19 -7.31 -64.36 33.91
N GLY A 20 -8.54 -63.88 34.15
CA GLY A 20 -9.76 -64.63 33.83
C GLY A 20 -10.91 -63.79 33.30
N VAL A 21 -10.65 -62.87 32.36
CA VAL A 21 -11.68 -62.34 31.46
C VAL A 21 -11.01 -62.13 30.10
N PRO A 22 -11.47 -62.75 29.00
CA PRO A 22 -11.09 -62.25 27.68
C PRO A 22 -11.70 -60.85 27.57
N SER A 23 -10.85 -59.83 27.65
CA SER A 23 -11.25 -58.45 27.41
C SER A 23 -11.63 -58.29 25.94
N TRP A 24 -12.89 -58.55 25.61
CA TRP A 24 -13.55 -57.99 24.43
C TRP A 24 -13.97 -56.55 24.76
N ALA A 25 -12.99 -55.71 25.11
CA ALA A 25 -13.15 -54.28 25.23
C ALA A 25 -12.29 -53.66 24.13
N GLY A 26 -12.93 -53.31 23.00
CA GLY A 26 -12.27 -52.65 21.89
C GLY A 26 -11.62 -51.36 22.39
N ALA A 27 -10.32 -51.20 22.17
CA ALA A 27 -9.58 -50.05 22.67
C ALA A 27 -9.10 -49.16 21.51
N TYR A 28 -9.95 -48.93 20.51
CA TYR A 28 -9.80 -47.79 19.62
C TYR A 28 -10.09 -46.49 20.38
N THR A 29 -9.44 -45.40 20.01
CA THR A 29 -9.74 -44.07 20.57
C THR A 29 -10.88 -43.45 19.77
N THR A 30 -11.88 -42.90 20.44
CA THR A 30 -12.93 -42.09 19.80
C THR A 30 -12.63 -40.61 20.00
N ASP A 31 -12.73 -39.82 18.94
CA ASP A 31 -12.66 -38.37 18.98
C ASP A 31 -13.73 -37.76 18.07
N TYR A 32 -13.99 -36.47 18.19
CA TYR A 32 -15.04 -35.78 17.46
C TYR A 32 -14.52 -34.50 16.81
N VAL A 33 -15.10 -34.19 15.66
CA VAL A 33 -14.92 -32.93 14.93
C VAL A 33 -16.26 -32.21 14.91
N TYR A 34 -16.25 -30.93 15.27
CA TYR A 34 -17.45 -30.14 15.45
C TYR A 34 -17.54 -29.02 14.41
N HIS A 35 -18.76 -28.66 14.03
CA HIS A 35 -19.07 -27.43 13.32
C HIS A 35 -20.15 -26.67 14.09
N ASN A 36 -19.88 -25.43 14.51
CA ASN A 36 -20.79 -24.60 15.31
C ASN A 36 -21.41 -25.33 16.53
N GLY A 37 -20.59 -26.13 17.23
CA GLY A 37 -21.00 -26.87 18.43
C GLY A 37 -21.79 -28.16 18.17
N LYS A 38 -22.08 -28.50 16.90
CA LYS A 38 -22.68 -29.80 16.52
C LYS A 38 -21.60 -30.77 16.06
N GLU A 39 -21.78 -32.05 16.39
CA GLU A 39 -20.89 -33.12 15.93
C GLU A 39 -21.04 -33.30 14.42
N PHE A 40 -19.96 -33.05 13.68
CA PHE A 40 -19.89 -33.28 12.23
C PHE A 40 -19.38 -34.68 11.93
N ALA A 41 -18.28 -35.09 12.58
CA ALA A 41 -17.68 -36.40 12.40
C ALA A 41 -17.27 -37.01 13.74
N GLU A 42 -17.45 -38.32 13.84
CA GLU A 42 -16.92 -39.20 14.87
C GLU A 42 -15.74 -39.97 14.27
N LEU A 43 -14.56 -39.79 14.85
CA LEU A 43 -13.31 -40.42 14.47
C LEU A 43 -13.06 -41.65 15.35
N ILE A 44 -13.02 -42.82 14.74
CA ILE A 44 -12.71 -44.11 15.36
C ILE A 44 -11.26 -44.46 14.98
N ILE A 45 -10.32 -44.16 15.85
CA ILE A 45 -8.87 -44.27 15.57
C ILE A 45 -8.34 -45.57 16.18
N LEU A 46 -7.95 -46.51 15.32
CA LEU A 46 -7.43 -47.82 15.71
C LEU A 46 -6.01 -47.67 16.26
N ASN A 47 -5.71 -48.33 17.38
CA ASN A 47 -4.32 -48.48 17.84
C ASN A 47 -3.70 -49.71 17.18
N GLN A 48 -2.36 -49.82 17.23
CA GLN A 48 -1.65 -50.95 16.67
C GLN A 48 -2.24 -52.30 17.12
N GLY A 49 -2.57 -53.15 16.14
CA GLY A 49 -3.18 -54.47 16.34
C GLY A 49 -4.71 -54.46 16.34
N ASP A 50 -5.36 -53.31 16.50
CA ASP A 50 -6.81 -53.21 16.55
C ASP A 50 -7.44 -53.42 15.17
N THR A 51 -8.60 -54.08 15.16
CA THR A 51 -9.46 -54.29 13.99
C THR A 51 -10.84 -53.70 14.26
N PHE A 52 -11.53 -53.25 13.22
CA PHE A 52 -12.89 -52.73 13.29
C PHE A 52 -13.77 -53.41 12.24
N ILE A 53 -14.84 -54.03 12.71
CA ILE A 53 -15.81 -54.86 12.02
C ILE A 53 -15.15 -56.05 11.32
N LYS A 54 -15.61 -57.27 11.64
CA LYS A 54 -15.16 -58.50 10.98
C LYS A 54 -16.30 -59.14 10.22
N VAL A 55 -16.06 -59.47 8.96
CA VAL A 55 -17.00 -60.18 8.08
C VAL A 55 -16.31 -61.46 7.62
N GLY A 56 -16.80 -62.61 8.08
CA GLY A 56 -16.11 -63.88 7.91
C GLY A 56 -14.73 -63.89 8.60
N LYS A 57 -13.65 -64.11 7.84
CA LYS A 57 -12.27 -64.08 8.34
C LYS A 57 -11.58 -62.73 8.14
N ASP A 58 -12.21 -61.82 7.42
CA ASP A 58 -11.60 -60.56 6.99
C ASP A 58 -12.10 -59.40 7.85
N SER A 59 -11.21 -58.44 8.09
CA SER A 59 -11.59 -57.19 8.77
C SER A 59 -11.96 -56.14 7.73
N VAL A 60 -13.03 -55.41 7.99
CA VAL A 60 -13.46 -54.29 7.15
C VAL A 60 -12.48 -53.11 7.32
N ALA A 61 -11.89 -52.92 8.51
CA ALA A 61 -10.74 -52.03 8.71
C ALA A 61 -9.72 -52.63 9.71
N GLY A 62 -8.46 -52.79 9.31
CA GLY A 62 -7.36 -53.29 10.14
C GLY A 62 -6.90 -54.73 9.79
N PRO A 63 -5.99 -55.33 10.60
CA PRO A 63 -5.41 -54.77 11.82
C PRO A 63 -4.47 -53.61 11.55
N ALA A 64 -4.61 -52.53 12.32
CA ALA A 64 -3.72 -51.36 12.24
C ALA A 64 -2.26 -51.74 12.51
N LYS A 65 -1.33 -51.33 11.66
CA LYS A 65 0.09 -51.74 11.75
C LYS A 65 0.90 -50.93 12.77
N TYR A 66 0.50 -49.68 13.02
CA TYR A 66 1.17 -48.81 13.99
C TYR A 66 0.19 -47.83 14.63
N THR A 67 0.58 -47.23 15.75
CA THR A 67 -0.25 -46.24 16.45
C THR A 67 0.11 -44.83 15.99
N LEU A 68 -0.87 -44.04 15.54
CA LEU A 68 -0.65 -42.63 15.18
C LEU A 68 -0.18 -41.80 16.37
N SER A 69 0.83 -40.96 16.15
CA SER A 69 1.34 -40.02 17.14
C SER A 69 0.29 -38.95 17.50
N PRO A 70 0.38 -38.30 18.69
CA PRO A 70 -0.55 -37.23 19.07
C PRO A 70 -0.61 -36.08 18.04
N LEU A 71 0.53 -35.72 17.45
CA LEU A 71 0.62 -34.70 16.39
C LEU A 71 -0.21 -35.11 15.18
N MET A 72 -0.02 -36.34 14.67
CA MET A 72 -0.75 -36.85 13.51
C MET A 72 -2.25 -37.00 13.81
N ARG A 73 -2.65 -37.44 15.02
CA ARG A 73 -4.06 -37.46 15.44
C ARG A 73 -4.67 -36.06 15.38
N GLY A 74 -3.96 -35.04 15.87
CA GLY A 74 -4.39 -33.63 15.74
C GLY A 74 -4.52 -33.18 14.29
N ALA A 75 -3.59 -33.59 13.43
CA ALA A 75 -3.61 -33.31 12.00
C ALA A 75 -4.81 -33.96 11.28
N VAL A 76 -5.19 -35.20 11.64
CA VAL A 76 -6.42 -35.86 11.13
C VAL A 76 -7.65 -35.03 11.49
N LYS A 77 -7.75 -34.55 12.74
CA LYS A 77 -8.87 -33.69 13.15
C LYS A 77 -8.91 -32.41 12.33
N SER A 78 -7.77 -31.80 12.08
CA SER A 78 -7.67 -30.57 11.29
C SER A 78 -8.06 -30.80 9.82
N GLY A 79 -7.55 -31.86 9.19
CA GLY A 79 -7.95 -32.27 7.83
C GLY A 79 -9.44 -32.56 7.72
N THR A 80 -10.04 -33.17 8.76
CA THR A 80 -11.49 -33.41 8.84
C THR A 80 -12.27 -32.11 9.10
N ALA A 81 -11.73 -31.18 9.90
CA ALA A 81 -12.36 -29.89 10.20
C ALA A 81 -12.49 -29.00 8.95
N TYR A 82 -11.59 -29.15 7.97
CA TYR A 82 -11.73 -28.52 6.66
C TYR A 82 -13.05 -28.91 5.98
N TRP A 83 -13.34 -30.20 5.89
CA TRP A 83 -14.62 -30.71 5.37
C TRP A 83 -15.82 -30.34 6.24
N ALA A 84 -15.64 -30.32 7.57
CA ALA A 84 -16.67 -29.84 8.49
C ALA A 84 -17.02 -28.36 8.25
N GLY A 85 -16.06 -27.53 7.85
CA GLY A 85 -16.30 -26.15 7.42
C GLY A 85 -17.17 -26.06 6.16
N ILE A 86 -16.87 -26.89 5.17
CA ILE A 86 -17.52 -26.87 3.85
C ILE A 86 -18.95 -27.41 3.92
N LEU A 87 -19.12 -28.59 4.52
CA LEU A 87 -20.37 -29.35 4.51
C LEU A 87 -21.21 -29.17 5.78
N GLY A 88 -20.57 -28.82 6.91
CA GLY A 88 -21.23 -28.65 8.20
C GLY A 88 -22.42 -27.69 8.22
N PRO A 89 -22.36 -26.51 7.55
CA PRO A 89 -23.49 -25.59 7.49
C PRO A 89 -24.75 -26.18 6.84
N TYR A 90 -24.59 -27.21 6.01
CA TYR A 90 -25.62 -27.79 5.16
C TYR A 90 -26.01 -29.22 5.56
N LEU A 91 -25.55 -29.70 6.72
CA LEU A 91 -25.95 -31.01 7.25
C LEU A 91 -27.46 -31.07 7.51
N LYS A 92 -28.11 -32.09 6.94
CA LYS A 92 -29.56 -32.36 7.11
C LYS A 92 -29.84 -33.47 8.13
N THR A 93 -28.80 -33.98 8.79
CA THR A 93 -28.87 -35.01 9.83
C THR A 93 -28.17 -34.54 11.11
N SER A 94 -28.57 -35.09 12.25
CA SER A 94 -27.86 -34.93 13.52
C SER A 94 -26.88 -36.07 13.81
N GLN A 95 -26.82 -37.09 12.94
CA GLN A 95 -25.85 -38.19 13.07
C GLN A 95 -24.52 -37.81 12.43
N PRO A 96 -23.40 -37.83 13.17
CA PRO A 96 -22.09 -37.50 12.60
C PRO A 96 -21.66 -38.51 11.52
N ALA A 97 -20.78 -38.09 10.61
CA ALA A 97 -20.03 -39.01 9.76
C ALA A 97 -19.17 -39.92 10.64
N GLN A 98 -19.24 -41.24 10.48
CA GLN A 98 -18.35 -42.15 11.19
C GLN A 98 -17.14 -42.44 10.30
N ILE A 99 -15.95 -42.10 10.79
CA ILE A 99 -14.69 -42.26 10.06
C ILE A 99 -13.79 -43.18 10.86
N VAL A 100 -13.51 -44.35 10.30
CA VAL A 100 -12.63 -45.35 10.89
C VAL A 100 -11.23 -45.17 10.30
N LEU A 101 -10.29 -44.78 11.15
CA LEU A 101 -8.91 -44.55 10.77
C LEU A 101 -8.04 -45.74 11.19
N THR A 102 -7.44 -46.40 10.21
CA THR A 102 -6.47 -47.48 10.39
C THR A 102 -5.13 -47.11 9.78
N THR A 103 -4.11 -47.92 10.04
CA THR A 103 -2.74 -47.64 9.63
C THR A 103 -2.09 -48.83 8.95
N ASP A 104 -1.21 -48.57 7.98
CA ASP A 104 -0.47 -49.61 7.26
C ASP A 104 1.05 -49.34 7.20
N ALA A 105 1.85 -50.35 6.87
CA ALA A 105 3.29 -50.18 6.71
C ALA A 105 3.68 -49.65 5.32
N ASP A 106 2.80 -49.80 4.33
CA ASP A 106 3.05 -49.37 2.95
C ASP A 106 3.06 -47.83 2.86
N PRO A 107 3.90 -47.23 1.99
CA PRO A 107 4.08 -45.78 1.87
C PRO A 107 2.96 -45.15 1.03
N ASN A 108 1.72 -45.39 1.42
CA ASN A 108 0.53 -44.94 0.70
C ASN A 108 -0.59 -44.53 1.66
N ALA A 109 -1.57 -43.79 1.15
CA ALA A 109 -2.83 -43.56 1.82
C ALA A 109 -3.98 -44.09 0.95
N SER A 110 -5.11 -44.38 1.58
CA SER A 110 -6.33 -44.73 0.83
C SER A 110 -7.57 -44.51 1.67
N ALA A 111 -8.68 -44.22 1.02
CA ALA A 111 -9.96 -44.12 1.68
C ALA A 111 -11.11 -44.61 0.80
N ILE A 112 -12.08 -45.25 1.44
CA ILE A 112 -13.29 -45.77 0.79
C ILE A 112 -14.53 -45.48 1.65
N PRO A 113 -15.68 -45.16 1.04
CA PRO A 113 -16.96 -45.26 1.72
C PRO A 113 -17.35 -46.74 1.84
N VAL A 114 -17.79 -47.16 3.02
CA VAL A 114 -18.26 -48.52 3.29
C VAL A 114 -19.72 -48.47 3.67
N SER A 115 -20.54 -49.28 3.01
CA SER A 115 -21.95 -49.44 3.35
C SER A 115 -22.32 -50.90 3.50
N LEU A 116 -22.88 -51.26 4.66
CA LEU A 116 -23.27 -52.62 5.01
C LEU A 116 -24.78 -52.68 5.23
N LEU A 117 -25.43 -53.52 4.43
CA LEU A 117 -26.82 -53.93 4.59
C LEU A 117 -26.86 -55.19 5.44
N HIS A 118 -27.41 -55.08 6.64
CA HIS A 118 -27.47 -56.19 7.59
C HIS A 118 -28.90 -56.59 7.94
N LYS A 119 -29.12 -57.90 8.03
CA LYS A 119 -30.27 -58.49 8.71
C LYS A 119 -29.76 -59.32 9.88
N LYS A 120 -30.36 -59.14 11.04
CA LYS A 120 -29.99 -59.84 12.26
C LYS A 120 -29.95 -61.35 12.03
N GLY A 121 -28.86 -61.99 12.45
CA GLY A 121 -28.68 -63.42 12.25
C GLY A 121 -28.26 -63.82 10.82
N THR A 122 -27.74 -62.89 10.02
CA THR A 122 -27.14 -63.15 8.71
C THR A 122 -25.78 -62.47 8.59
N ASP A 123 -24.95 -62.87 7.62
CA ASP A 123 -23.75 -62.09 7.30
C ASP A 123 -24.15 -60.77 6.60
N PRO A 124 -23.48 -59.64 6.92
CA PRO A 124 -23.78 -58.37 6.27
C PRO A 124 -23.42 -58.42 4.78
N SER A 125 -24.25 -57.78 3.96
CA SER A 125 -23.97 -57.59 2.53
C SER A 125 -23.39 -56.20 2.27
N VAL A 126 -22.33 -56.11 1.47
CA VAL A 126 -21.73 -54.82 1.07
C VAL A 126 -22.58 -54.21 -0.04
N ALA A 127 -23.09 -53.00 0.20
CA ALA A 127 -23.81 -52.25 -0.82
C ALA A 127 -22.84 -51.49 -1.74
N VAL A 128 -23.22 -51.38 -3.01
CA VAL A 128 -22.48 -50.58 -4.00
C VAL A 128 -22.71 -49.10 -3.78
N GLU A 129 -23.94 -48.72 -3.41
CA GLU A 129 -24.35 -47.33 -3.25
C GLU A 129 -23.57 -46.63 -2.13
N ASN A 130 -23.23 -45.35 -2.35
CA ASN A 130 -22.55 -44.55 -1.33
C ASN A 130 -23.57 -43.97 -0.34
N TYR A 131 -23.90 -44.77 0.68
CA TYR A 131 -24.84 -44.36 1.72
C TYR A 131 -24.24 -43.40 2.76
N VAL A 132 -22.93 -43.14 2.76
CA VAL A 132 -22.31 -42.11 3.61
C VAL A 132 -22.77 -40.72 3.17
N ALA A 133 -22.67 -40.43 1.87
CA ALA A 133 -23.14 -39.17 1.28
C ALA A 133 -24.63 -38.95 1.50
N GLN A 134 -25.44 -39.97 1.16
CA GLN A 134 -26.89 -39.92 1.35
C GLN A 134 -27.29 -39.73 2.82
N GLY A 135 -26.57 -40.37 3.75
CA GLY A 135 -26.80 -40.22 5.19
C GLY A 135 -26.51 -38.81 5.71
N LEU A 136 -25.42 -38.18 5.26
CA LEU A 136 -25.09 -36.79 5.62
C LEU A 136 -26.09 -35.78 5.06
N GLN A 137 -26.65 -36.07 3.89
CA GLN A 137 -27.73 -35.29 3.26
C GLN A 137 -29.13 -35.66 3.79
N GLY A 138 -29.25 -36.51 4.81
CA GLY A 138 -30.53 -36.87 5.43
C GLY A 138 -31.47 -37.66 4.52
N LYS A 139 -30.97 -38.22 3.40
CA LYS A 139 -31.75 -39.04 2.46
C LYS A 139 -32.04 -40.43 3.02
N ILE A 140 -31.21 -40.93 3.93
CA ILE A 140 -31.37 -42.21 4.62
C ILE A 140 -31.06 -42.09 6.13
N ILE A 141 -31.53 -43.07 6.92
CA ILE A 141 -31.14 -43.23 8.33
C ILE A 141 -30.07 -44.31 8.41
N ARG A 142 -28.93 -43.96 9.01
CA ARG A 142 -27.82 -44.88 9.25
C ARG A 142 -27.86 -45.42 10.69
N ALA A 143 -27.46 -46.65 10.87
CA ALA A 143 -27.19 -47.24 12.17
C ALA A 143 -25.72 -47.01 12.57
N ASP A 144 -25.45 -46.96 13.87
CA ASP A 144 -24.10 -46.73 14.42
C ASP A 144 -23.19 -47.94 14.13
N ALA A 145 -22.13 -47.73 13.34
CA ALA A 145 -21.16 -48.76 12.98
C ALA A 145 -20.44 -49.38 14.20
N LYS A 146 -20.32 -48.67 15.33
CA LYS A 146 -19.76 -49.24 16.57
C LYS A 146 -20.71 -50.25 17.20
N GLU A 147 -22.02 -50.05 17.07
CA GLU A 147 -23.01 -51.05 17.52
C GLU A 147 -22.88 -52.32 16.68
N PHE A 148 -22.61 -52.17 15.37
CA PHE A 148 -22.30 -53.30 14.51
C PHE A 148 -21.00 -54.01 14.92
N ASP A 149 -19.92 -53.27 15.15
CA ASP A 149 -18.62 -53.84 15.58
C ASP A 149 -18.75 -54.66 16.88
N LYS A 150 -19.54 -54.17 17.85
CA LYS A 150 -19.72 -54.84 19.14
C LYS A 150 -20.62 -56.08 19.08
N LYS A 151 -21.66 -56.07 18.24
CA LYS A 151 -22.69 -57.14 18.18
C LYS A 151 -22.51 -58.09 17.00
N LEU A 152 -21.79 -57.67 15.95
CA LEU A 152 -21.55 -58.38 14.70
C LEU A 152 -22.81 -59.05 14.14
N PHE A 153 -22.84 -60.38 14.06
CA PHE A 153 -23.97 -61.18 13.56
C PHE A 153 -25.29 -60.88 14.29
N ASP A 154 -25.24 -60.49 15.57
CA ASP A 154 -26.40 -60.16 16.41
C ASP A 154 -26.80 -58.68 16.34
N ALA A 155 -26.13 -57.86 15.53
CA ALA A 155 -26.52 -56.48 15.29
C ALA A 155 -27.93 -56.41 14.67
N ASP A 156 -28.65 -55.32 14.95
CA ASP A 156 -30.03 -55.15 14.50
C ASP A 156 -30.12 -54.89 12.99
N ASP A 157 -31.30 -55.11 12.42
CA ASP A 157 -31.57 -54.84 11.00
C ASP A 157 -31.29 -53.37 10.67
N GLY A 158 -30.48 -53.10 9.65
CA GLY A 158 -30.14 -51.73 9.32
C GLY A 158 -29.07 -51.54 8.26
N MET A 159 -28.88 -50.26 7.92
CA MET A 159 -27.81 -49.76 7.06
C MET A 159 -26.70 -49.18 7.92
N TYR A 160 -25.52 -49.78 7.90
CA TYR A 160 -24.34 -49.26 8.58
C TYR A 160 -23.41 -48.65 7.54
N ALA A 161 -23.26 -47.32 7.55
CA ALA A 161 -22.42 -46.62 6.57
C ALA A 161 -21.40 -45.70 7.24
N PHE A 162 -20.13 -45.96 6.98
CA PHE A 162 -18.97 -45.28 7.55
C PHE A 162 -17.86 -45.17 6.50
N SER A 163 -16.91 -44.27 6.71
CA SER A 163 -15.73 -44.14 5.84
C SER A 163 -14.54 -44.83 6.47
N ARG A 164 -13.77 -45.59 5.70
CA ARG A 164 -12.47 -46.13 6.12
C ARG A 164 -11.37 -45.28 5.52
N VAL A 165 -10.46 -44.80 6.35
CA VAL A 165 -9.23 -44.12 5.93
C VAL A 165 -8.04 -44.94 6.45
N THR A 166 -7.10 -45.26 5.57
CA THR A 166 -5.87 -45.98 5.87
C THR A 166 -4.69 -45.05 5.60
N VAL A 167 -3.78 -44.92 6.56
CA VAL A 167 -2.57 -44.12 6.38
C VAL A 167 -1.31 -44.94 6.61
N GLY A 168 -0.39 -44.85 5.65
CA GLY A 168 0.90 -45.51 5.64
C GLY A 168 2.01 -44.80 6.42
N GLN A 169 3.19 -45.41 6.45
CA GLN A 169 4.43 -44.78 6.91
C GLN A 169 5.34 -44.47 5.72
N HIS A 170 6.12 -43.39 5.82
CA HIS A 170 7.18 -43.07 4.85
C HIS A 170 6.68 -42.81 3.41
N ALA A 171 5.46 -42.27 3.27
CA ALA A 171 4.94 -41.81 1.97
C ALA A 171 5.85 -40.74 1.33
N GLY A 172 6.40 -39.84 2.15
CA GLY A 172 7.49 -38.93 1.77
C GLY A 172 8.78 -39.22 2.51
N ALA A 173 9.82 -38.43 2.20
CA ALA A 173 11.13 -38.60 2.80
C ALA A 173 11.13 -38.26 4.31
N ASN A 174 11.85 -39.06 5.09
CA ASN A 174 12.22 -38.70 6.45
C ASN A 174 13.19 -37.53 6.42
N ARG A 175 12.85 -36.48 7.17
CA ARG A 175 13.65 -35.27 7.34
C ARG A 175 13.32 -34.63 8.69
N ASP A 176 14.14 -33.67 9.09
CA ASP A 176 13.91 -32.91 10.32
C ASP A 176 12.54 -32.19 10.26
N GLY A 177 11.78 -32.31 11.34
CA GLY A 177 10.42 -31.80 11.45
C GLY A 177 9.31 -32.72 10.88
N ALA A 178 9.65 -33.75 10.10
CA ALA A 178 8.68 -34.74 9.61
C ALA A 178 8.54 -35.93 10.58
N ASN A 179 7.32 -36.49 10.67
CA ASN A 179 7.03 -37.68 11.48
C ASN A 179 6.86 -38.90 10.56
N ALA A 180 7.88 -39.76 10.47
CA ALA A 180 7.87 -40.93 9.59
C ALA A 180 7.48 -40.57 8.13
N GLY A 181 8.10 -39.53 7.59
CA GLY A 181 7.88 -39.07 6.21
C GLY A 181 6.73 -38.09 6.04
N TRP A 182 5.99 -37.79 7.11
CA TRP A 182 4.83 -36.90 7.10
C TRP A 182 5.13 -35.51 7.64
N TRP A 183 4.87 -34.49 6.84
CA TRP A 183 4.86 -33.08 7.23
C TRP A 183 3.47 -32.66 7.69
N VAL A 184 3.39 -31.83 8.72
CA VAL A 184 2.11 -31.36 9.27
C VAL A 184 2.11 -29.83 9.26
N ASP A 185 1.37 -29.27 8.32
CA ASP A 185 1.01 -27.86 8.28
C ASP A 185 -0.48 -27.73 7.92
N THR A 186 -1.26 -27.09 8.78
CA THR A 186 -2.71 -27.00 8.62
C THR A 186 -3.18 -25.73 7.94
N ASP A 187 -2.31 -24.71 7.91
CA ASP A 187 -2.69 -23.30 7.86
C ASP A 187 -2.17 -22.61 6.59
N THR A 188 -1.90 -23.38 5.54
CA THR A 188 -1.43 -22.90 4.24
C THR A 188 -2.25 -23.50 3.11
N VAL A 189 -2.42 -22.76 2.00
CA VAL A 189 -2.99 -23.25 0.72
C VAL A 189 -1.92 -23.86 -0.21
N LEU A 190 -0.65 -23.68 0.16
CA LEU A 190 0.54 -24.10 -0.58
C LEU A 190 1.40 -25.02 0.30
N PRO A 191 1.69 -26.27 -0.11
CA PRO A 191 2.49 -27.20 0.68
C PRO A 191 3.91 -26.68 0.93
N ALA A 192 4.36 -26.74 2.18
CA ALA A 192 5.71 -26.36 2.64
C ALA A 192 6.53 -27.59 3.13
N ASN A 193 6.14 -28.77 2.66
CA ASN A 193 6.63 -30.08 3.07
C ASN A 193 7.97 -30.49 2.43
N GLU A 194 8.43 -29.78 1.40
CA GLU A 194 9.67 -30.05 0.68
C GLU A 194 9.68 -31.50 0.16
N GLN A 195 10.52 -32.37 0.72
CA GLN A 195 10.63 -33.78 0.31
C GLN A 195 9.79 -34.74 1.18
N ALA A 196 9.24 -34.30 2.32
CA ALA A 196 8.26 -35.07 3.08
C ALA A 196 6.88 -34.99 2.38
N ALA A 197 5.94 -35.86 2.71
CA ALA A 197 4.57 -35.80 2.19
C ALA A 197 3.70 -34.95 3.13
N ASP A 198 2.82 -34.11 2.57
CA ASP A 198 1.92 -33.28 3.36
C ASP A 198 0.75 -34.11 3.90
N PHE A 199 0.77 -34.36 5.20
CA PHE A 199 -0.18 -35.24 5.85
C PHE A 199 -1.59 -34.65 5.90
N VAL A 200 -1.71 -33.34 6.11
CA VAL A 200 -3.03 -32.69 6.25
C VAL A 200 -3.72 -32.64 4.90
N GLY A 201 -3.00 -32.27 3.84
CA GLY A 201 -3.43 -32.36 2.45
C GLY A 201 -3.83 -33.79 2.08
N THR A 202 -3.00 -34.77 2.43
CA THR A 202 -3.33 -36.20 2.21
C THR A 202 -4.65 -36.58 2.90
N ILE A 203 -4.86 -36.25 4.17
CA ILE A 203 -6.14 -36.53 4.84
C ILE A 203 -7.32 -35.82 4.15
N ARG A 204 -7.14 -34.58 3.70
CA ARG A 204 -8.19 -33.85 2.96
C ARG A 204 -8.53 -34.56 1.64
N HIS A 205 -7.53 -35.01 0.89
CA HIS A 205 -7.66 -35.80 -0.33
C HIS A 205 -8.42 -37.10 -0.07
N GLU A 206 -7.95 -37.91 0.88
CA GLU A 206 -8.55 -39.21 1.21
C GLU A 206 -10.01 -39.05 1.67
N LEU A 207 -10.32 -38.01 2.42
CA LEU A 207 -11.70 -37.73 2.80
C LEU A 207 -12.58 -37.38 1.59
N GLY A 208 -12.04 -36.82 0.50
CA GLY A 208 -12.75 -36.67 -0.77
C GLY A 208 -13.19 -38.01 -1.36
N HIS A 209 -12.31 -39.00 -1.39
CA HIS A 209 -12.66 -40.37 -1.78
C HIS A 209 -13.69 -41.00 -0.84
N ALA A 210 -13.48 -40.88 0.47
CA ALA A 210 -14.40 -41.36 1.50
C ALA A 210 -15.80 -40.70 1.46
N LEU A 211 -15.93 -39.55 0.80
CA LEU A 211 -17.20 -38.85 0.58
C LEU A 211 -17.84 -39.17 -0.78
N GLY A 212 -17.14 -39.86 -1.69
CA GLY A 212 -17.77 -40.41 -2.90
C GLY A 212 -17.13 -40.04 -4.23
N ILE A 213 -16.00 -39.33 -4.24
CA ILE A 213 -15.16 -39.17 -5.42
C ILE A 213 -14.49 -40.52 -5.70
N MET A 214 -15.22 -41.49 -6.22
CA MET A 214 -14.72 -42.87 -6.37
C MET A 214 -15.45 -43.64 -7.46
N GLY A 215 -14.68 -44.20 -8.40
CA GLY A 215 -15.17 -45.10 -9.42
C GLY A 215 -15.54 -46.48 -8.86
N LYS A 216 -16.62 -47.07 -9.39
CA LYS A 216 -17.12 -48.40 -8.99
C LYS A 216 -17.11 -49.36 -10.17
N PHE A 217 -16.37 -50.46 -10.06
CA PHE A 217 -16.10 -51.34 -11.19
C PHE A 217 -16.36 -52.81 -10.89
N GLN A 218 -16.64 -53.58 -11.94
CA GLN A 218 -16.73 -55.04 -11.90
C GLN A 218 -15.69 -55.64 -12.84
N LYS A 219 -15.22 -56.84 -12.48
CA LYS A 219 -14.22 -57.58 -13.22
C LYS A 219 -14.82 -58.81 -13.86
N PHE A 220 -14.54 -59.02 -15.13
CA PHE A 220 -14.88 -60.24 -15.86
C PHE A 220 -13.75 -61.24 -15.73
N ASP A 221 -14.03 -62.42 -15.17
CA ASP A 221 -13.11 -63.54 -15.26
C ASP A 221 -13.42 -64.31 -16.55
N SER A 222 -12.46 -64.27 -17.49
CA SER A 222 -12.60 -64.93 -18.79
C SER A 222 -12.66 -66.46 -18.72
N LYS A 223 -12.18 -67.07 -17.63
CA LYS A 223 -12.16 -68.52 -17.38
C LYS A 223 -13.49 -69.00 -16.85
N THR A 224 -14.07 -68.28 -15.89
CA THR A 224 -15.38 -68.64 -15.29
C THR A 224 -16.57 -68.01 -16.02
N LYS A 225 -16.31 -67.02 -16.90
CA LYS A 225 -17.32 -66.24 -17.62
C LYS A 225 -18.30 -65.51 -16.69
N THR A 226 -17.82 -65.08 -15.52
CA THR A 226 -18.62 -64.38 -14.51
C THR A 226 -18.07 -63.00 -14.21
N TRP A 227 -18.97 -62.07 -13.89
CA TRP A 227 -18.62 -60.78 -13.32
C TRP A 227 -18.51 -60.91 -11.80
N SER A 228 -17.40 -60.43 -11.24
CA SER A 228 -17.25 -60.23 -9.80
C SER A 228 -17.14 -58.76 -9.50
N SER A 229 -17.84 -58.35 -8.45
CA SER A 229 -17.80 -56.99 -7.94
C SER A 229 -16.51 -56.75 -7.18
N VAL A 230 -15.86 -55.63 -7.44
CA VAL A 230 -14.70 -55.23 -6.65
C VAL A 230 -14.84 -53.76 -6.31
N VAL A 231 -14.78 -53.46 -5.01
CA VAL A 231 -14.89 -52.09 -4.49
C VAL A 231 -13.63 -51.29 -4.83
N ASN A 232 -12.55 -51.96 -5.25
CA ASN A 232 -11.33 -51.40 -5.83
C ASN A 232 -11.02 -52.08 -7.18
N ASN A 233 -10.46 -51.34 -8.12
CA ASN A 233 -10.20 -51.81 -9.48
C ASN A 233 -9.06 -52.86 -9.56
N PRO A 234 -9.24 -54.01 -10.25
CA PRO A 234 -8.17 -54.99 -10.43
C PRO A 234 -7.74 -55.24 -11.89
N MET A 235 -6.42 -55.20 -12.10
CA MET A 235 -5.56 -55.98 -13.02
C MET A 235 -6.07 -56.28 -14.44
N TYR A 236 -5.56 -55.58 -15.48
CA TYR A 236 -5.36 -56.19 -16.81
C TYR A 236 -4.03 -56.93 -16.82
N THR A 237 -4.07 -58.24 -16.69
CA THR A 237 -2.91 -59.03 -17.12
C THR A 237 -2.67 -58.78 -18.61
N SER A 238 -1.42 -58.81 -19.08
CA SER A 238 -1.06 -58.73 -20.50
C SER A 238 -1.57 -59.92 -21.36
N LYS A 239 -2.36 -60.81 -20.75
CA LYS A 239 -3.24 -61.79 -21.37
C LYS A 239 -4.66 -61.36 -21.03
N LEU A 240 -5.60 -61.40 -21.96
CA LEU A 240 -7.04 -61.10 -21.86
C LEU A 240 -7.82 -61.81 -20.70
N GLU A 241 -7.17 -62.25 -19.62
CA GLU A 241 -7.77 -62.98 -18.52
C GLU A 241 -8.83 -62.17 -17.78
N PHE A 242 -8.76 -60.82 -17.84
CA PHE A 242 -9.61 -59.90 -17.09
C PHE A 242 -10.01 -58.63 -17.86
N ILE A 243 -11.30 -58.30 -17.86
CA ILE A 243 -11.91 -57.12 -18.51
C ILE A 243 -12.75 -56.37 -17.47
N SER A 244 -12.70 -55.04 -17.44
CA SER A 244 -13.46 -54.21 -16.48
C SER A 244 -14.72 -53.61 -17.09
N ARG A 245 -15.75 -53.39 -16.26
CA ARG A 245 -16.94 -52.61 -16.60
C ARG A 245 -17.36 -51.73 -15.42
N PHE A 246 -18.15 -50.69 -15.67
CA PHE A 246 -18.82 -49.97 -14.58
C PHE A 246 -19.80 -50.90 -13.86
N ASP A 247 -19.87 -50.83 -12.52
CA ASP A 247 -20.75 -51.70 -11.75
C ASP A 247 -22.21 -51.51 -12.19
N ASP A 248 -22.90 -52.60 -12.56
CA ASP A 248 -24.27 -52.55 -13.08
C ASP A 248 -25.32 -52.24 -11.99
N ARG A 249 -24.91 -52.24 -10.73
CA ARG A 249 -25.73 -51.85 -9.58
C ARG A 249 -25.61 -50.36 -9.24
N ALA A 250 -24.58 -49.66 -9.74
CA ALA A 250 -24.36 -48.23 -9.56
C ALA A 250 -25.34 -47.43 -10.45
N LYS A 251 -26.53 -47.09 -9.93
CA LYS A 251 -27.63 -46.50 -10.73
C LYS A 251 -28.09 -45.11 -10.28
N ASP A 252 -27.61 -44.66 -9.13
CA ASP A 252 -27.96 -43.34 -8.61
C ASP A 252 -27.22 -42.27 -9.44
N ARG A 253 -27.95 -41.23 -9.87
CA ARG A 253 -27.41 -40.14 -10.69
C ARG A 253 -26.28 -39.42 -9.96
N ASP A 254 -26.36 -39.35 -8.64
CA ASP A 254 -25.39 -38.64 -7.79
C ASP A 254 -24.09 -39.45 -7.58
N GLU A 255 -23.91 -40.59 -8.27
CA GLU A 255 -22.68 -41.37 -8.21
C GLU A 255 -21.65 -40.94 -9.26
N TRP A 256 -20.38 -40.94 -8.86
CA TRP A 256 -19.22 -40.57 -9.68
C TRP A 256 -19.24 -41.16 -11.09
N ASN A 257 -19.51 -42.47 -11.22
CA ASN A 257 -19.57 -43.16 -12.52
C ASN A 257 -20.54 -42.51 -13.51
N MET A 258 -21.65 -41.95 -13.03
CA MET A 258 -22.71 -41.38 -13.87
C MET A 258 -22.34 -40.04 -14.51
N HIS A 259 -21.22 -39.45 -14.07
CA HIS A 259 -20.67 -38.21 -14.59
C HIS A 259 -19.49 -38.41 -15.53
N LEU A 260 -19.04 -39.65 -15.73
CA LEU A 260 -17.91 -39.94 -16.59
C LEU A 260 -18.32 -40.00 -18.06
N ILE A 261 -17.53 -39.36 -18.91
CA ILE A 261 -17.57 -39.51 -20.36
C ILE A 261 -16.23 -40.01 -20.88
N ASP A 262 -16.25 -40.81 -21.94
CA ASP A 262 -15.06 -41.36 -22.56
C ASP A 262 -14.37 -40.34 -23.48
N GLN A 263 -13.25 -40.75 -24.11
CA GLN A 263 -12.46 -39.85 -24.96
C GLN A 263 -13.21 -39.38 -26.23
N ASN A 264 -14.32 -40.03 -26.58
CA ASN A 264 -15.18 -39.71 -27.72
C ASN A 264 -16.44 -38.93 -27.29
N GLY A 265 -16.59 -38.63 -26.00
CA GLY A 265 -17.74 -37.92 -25.44
C GLY A 265 -18.94 -38.80 -25.13
N LYS A 266 -18.75 -40.13 -25.08
CA LYS A 266 -19.83 -41.07 -24.75
C LYS A 266 -19.95 -41.20 -23.24
N ALA A 267 -21.15 -40.96 -22.71
CA ALA A 267 -21.42 -41.11 -21.27
C ALA A 267 -21.33 -42.56 -20.81
N ALA A 268 -20.73 -42.76 -19.64
CA ALA A 268 -20.72 -44.02 -18.92
C ALA A 268 -22.14 -44.44 -18.55
N LYS A 269 -22.36 -45.76 -18.49
CA LYS A 269 -23.63 -46.38 -18.09
C LYS A 269 -23.36 -47.58 -17.19
N PRO A 270 -24.30 -47.94 -16.30
CA PRO A 270 -24.16 -49.14 -15.48
C PRO A 270 -23.95 -50.38 -16.37
N GLY A 271 -22.91 -51.18 -16.08
CA GLY A 271 -22.58 -52.39 -16.83
C GLY A 271 -21.80 -52.18 -18.14
N MET A 272 -21.49 -50.93 -18.51
CA MET A 272 -20.75 -50.60 -19.74
C MET A 272 -19.28 -51.02 -19.64
N VAL A 273 -18.78 -51.71 -20.67
CA VAL A 273 -17.46 -52.37 -20.65
C VAL A 273 -16.37 -51.38 -21.06
N ILE A 274 -15.27 -51.33 -20.31
CA ILE A 274 -14.15 -50.41 -20.59
C ILE A 274 -13.19 -51.08 -21.58
N SER A 275 -12.75 -50.34 -22.60
CA SER A 275 -11.77 -50.82 -23.58
C SER A 275 -10.91 -49.69 -24.12
N THR A 276 -9.77 -50.04 -24.73
CA THR A 276 -8.96 -49.14 -25.56
C THR A 276 -9.35 -49.31 -27.02
N THR A 277 -9.07 -48.32 -27.88
CA THR A 277 -9.32 -48.45 -29.33
C THR A 277 -8.59 -49.65 -29.93
N ALA A 278 -7.38 -49.95 -29.42
CA ALA A 278 -6.57 -51.06 -29.91
C ALA A 278 -7.10 -52.45 -29.50
N SER A 279 -7.88 -52.52 -28.41
CA SER A 279 -8.38 -53.79 -27.85
C SER A 279 -9.84 -54.11 -28.18
N ILE A 280 -10.52 -53.27 -28.98
CA ILE A 280 -11.97 -53.43 -29.25
C ILE A 280 -12.29 -54.82 -29.79
N LYS A 281 -11.54 -55.30 -30.80
CA LYS A 281 -11.82 -56.59 -31.44
C LYS A 281 -11.69 -57.74 -30.44
N GLU A 282 -10.66 -57.70 -29.60
CA GLU A 282 -10.39 -58.69 -28.58
C GLU A 282 -11.46 -58.65 -27.47
N THR A 283 -11.88 -57.46 -27.03
CA THR A 283 -12.95 -57.27 -26.04
C THR A 283 -14.27 -57.87 -26.54
N LEU A 284 -14.67 -57.57 -27.77
CA LEU A 284 -15.91 -58.09 -28.37
C LEU A 284 -15.87 -59.62 -28.56
N ALA A 285 -14.72 -60.19 -28.89
CA ALA A 285 -14.57 -61.63 -29.02
C ALA A 285 -14.64 -62.36 -27.66
N ALA A 286 -14.20 -61.71 -26.58
CA ALA A 286 -14.14 -62.32 -25.25
C ALA A 286 -15.52 -62.42 -24.56
N ILE A 287 -16.44 -61.51 -24.87
CA ILE A 287 -17.75 -61.34 -24.22
C ILE A 287 -18.89 -61.47 -25.27
N PRO A 288 -19.53 -62.65 -25.37
CA PRO A 288 -20.61 -62.87 -26.34
C PRO A 288 -21.78 -61.89 -26.16
N GLY A 289 -22.25 -61.31 -27.27
CA GLY A 289 -23.40 -60.39 -27.28
C GLY A 289 -23.05 -58.92 -27.00
N LEU A 290 -21.80 -58.60 -26.70
CA LEU A 290 -21.31 -57.22 -26.56
C LEU A 290 -21.19 -56.55 -27.93
N THR A 291 -21.57 -55.28 -28.04
CA THR A 291 -21.37 -54.45 -29.24
C THR A 291 -20.48 -53.25 -28.93
N GLU A 292 -20.02 -52.54 -29.96
CA GLU A 292 -19.20 -51.33 -29.78
C GLU A 292 -19.99 -50.21 -29.07
N GLU A 293 -21.33 -50.21 -29.18
CA GLU A 293 -22.23 -49.31 -28.43
C GLU A 293 -22.24 -49.59 -26.91
N ASP A 294 -21.77 -50.75 -26.48
CA ASP A 294 -21.65 -51.12 -25.06
C ASP A 294 -20.26 -50.83 -24.47
N LEU A 295 -19.35 -50.24 -25.27
CA LEU A 295 -17.98 -49.95 -24.86
C LEU A 295 -17.78 -48.49 -24.42
N PHE A 296 -17.05 -48.29 -23.33
CA PHE A 296 -16.48 -47.02 -22.89
C PHE A 296 -15.01 -46.97 -23.31
N ILE A 297 -14.68 -46.10 -24.26
CA ILE A 297 -13.41 -46.17 -24.99
C ILE A 297 -12.46 -45.10 -24.46
N VAL A 298 -11.37 -45.52 -23.82
CA VAL A 298 -10.28 -44.63 -23.43
C VAL A 298 -8.95 -45.32 -23.69
N ASP A 299 -8.14 -44.74 -24.57
CA ASP A 299 -6.81 -45.25 -24.89
C ASP A 299 -5.87 -45.15 -23.69
N ASN A 300 -4.87 -46.02 -23.62
CA ASN A 300 -3.96 -46.04 -22.49
C ASN A 300 -2.82 -45.01 -22.68
N GLY A 301 -2.97 -43.86 -22.00
CA GLY A 301 -1.99 -42.76 -22.00
C GLY A 301 -0.63 -43.12 -21.43
N ASP A 302 -0.57 -44.00 -20.42
CA ASP A 302 0.69 -44.46 -19.83
C ASP A 302 1.49 -45.35 -20.80
N SER A 303 0.80 -46.16 -21.61
CA SER A 303 1.43 -46.98 -22.64
C SER A 303 1.78 -46.22 -23.93
N ASN A 304 1.18 -45.05 -24.15
CA ASN A 304 1.36 -44.26 -25.36
C ASN A 304 1.40 -42.76 -25.06
N PRO A 305 2.59 -42.19 -24.81
CA PRO A 305 2.73 -40.77 -24.48
C PRO A 305 2.43 -39.84 -25.68
N ASN A 306 2.31 -40.37 -26.90
CA ASN A 306 2.05 -39.59 -28.11
C ASN A 306 0.55 -39.30 -28.34
N LEU A 307 -0.33 -39.70 -27.43
CA LEU A 307 -1.76 -39.38 -27.54
C LEU A 307 -1.99 -37.86 -27.43
N SER A 308 -2.82 -37.30 -28.31
CA SER A 308 -3.14 -35.87 -28.33
C SER A 308 -4.64 -35.60 -28.14
N GLY A 309 -4.98 -34.35 -27.79
CA GLY A 309 -6.36 -33.97 -27.48
C GLY A 309 -6.96 -34.82 -26.35
N LYS A 310 -8.22 -35.23 -26.54
CA LYS A 310 -9.02 -36.03 -25.59
C LYS A 310 -8.53 -37.46 -25.38
N LYS A 311 -7.75 -38.01 -26.33
CA LYS A 311 -7.30 -39.40 -26.27
C LYS A 311 -6.46 -39.65 -25.03
N GLY A 312 -6.73 -40.72 -24.31
CA GLY A 312 -6.03 -41.02 -23.06
C GLY A 312 -6.72 -40.51 -21.79
N TYR A 313 -7.82 -39.78 -21.91
CA TYR A 313 -8.58 -39.26 -20.78
C TYR A 313 -10.03 -39.72 -20.81
N ALA A 314 -10.54 -40.08 -19.63
CA ALA A 314 -11.95 -39.90 -19.33
C ALA A 314 -12.16 -38.47 -18.82
N PHE A 315 -13.41 -38.01 -18.74
CA PHE A 315 -13.72 -36.70 -18.17
C PHE A 315 -14.91 -36.80 -17.23
N PHE A 316 -14.84 -36.10 -16.11
CA PHE A 316 -15.98 -35.83 -15.24
C PHE A 316 -16.74 -34.62 -15.78
N VAL A 317 -18.02 -34.80 -16.07
CA VAL A 317 -18.92 -33.75 -16.55
C VAL A 317 -20.16 -33.70 -15.67
N GLY A 318 -20.41 -32.51 -15.12
CA GLY A 318 -21.61 -32.21 -14.37
C GLY A 318 -22.03 -30.76 -14.58
N ASP A 319 -23.25 -30.44 -14.14
CA ASP A 319 -23.87 -29.13 -14.34
C ASP A 319 -23.07 -28.06 -13.55
N HIS A 320 -22.68 -28.41 -12.33
CA HIS A 320 -21.93 -27.53 -11.42
C HIS A 320 -20.47 -27.39 -11.82
N VAL A 321 -19.82 -28.45 -12.28
CA VAL A 321 -18.47 -28.36 -12.87
C VAL A 321 -18.48 -27.46 -14.10
N THR A 322 -19.45 -27.63 -15.00
CA THR A 322 -19.57 -26.79 -16.21
C THR A 322 -19.80 -25.31 -15.86
N GLU A 323 -20.60 -25.03 -14.83
CA GLU A 323 -20.77 -23.69 -14.28
C GLU A 323 -19.45 -23.10 -13.75
N ALA A 324 -18.69 -23.86 -12.95
CA ALA A 324 -17.42 -23.41 -12.37
C ALA A 324 -16.33 -23.16 -13.41
N LEU A 325 -16.35 -23.88 -14.55
CA LEU A 325 -15.41 -23.66 -15.65
C LEU A 325 -15.71 -22.40 -16.46
N ASP A 326 -16.93 -21.85 -16.38
CA ASP A 326 -17.35 -20.62 -17.06
C ASP A 326 -16.98 -20.60 -18.57
N GLY A 327 -17.24 -21.72 -19.25
CA GLY A 327 -16.93 -21.90 -20.68
C GLY A 327 -15.49 -22.31 -21.00
N ALA A 328 -14.60 -22.41 -20.00
CA ALA A 328 -13.28 -23.02 -20.17
C ALA A 328 -13.40 -24.53 -20.46
N THR A 329 -12.39 -25.08 -21.14
CA THR A 329 -12.35 -26.51 -21.46
C THR A 329 -10.98 -27.10 -21.19
N PHE A 330 -10.96 -28.34 -20.68
CA PHE A 330 -9.77 -29.16 -20.65
C PHE A 330 -9.76 -30.10 -21.85
N HIS A 331 -8.71 -30.03 -22.67
CA HIS A 331 -8.59 -30.85 -23.89
C HIS A 331 -9.82 -30.78 -24.83
N GLY A 332 -10.52 -29.64 -24.87
CA GLY A 332 -11.72 -29.44 -25.68
C GLY A 332 -12.99 -30.09 -25.11
N VAL A 333 -13.02 -30.37 -23.80
CA VAL A 333 -14.20 -30.81 -23.05
C VAL A 333 -14.50 -29.82 -21.93
N SER A 334 -15.76 -29.39 -21.81
CA SER A 334 -16.24 -28.64 -20.64
C SER A 334 -16.46 -29.63 -19.49
N GLY A 335 -15.37 -30.05 -18.87
CA GLY A 335 -15.33 -31.05 -17.82
C GLY A 335 -13.91 -31.24 -17.32
N LEU A 336 -13.76 -31.92 -16.20
CA LEU A 336 -12.44 -32.16 -15.60
C LEU A 336 -11.84 -33.46 -16.14
N PRO A 337 -10.58 -33.48 -16.59
CA PRO A 337 -9.94 -34.71 -17.03
C PRO A 337 -9.82 -35.67 -15.84
N VAL A 338 -10.01 -36.96 -16.09
CA VAL A 338 -9.95 -38.05 -15.12
C VAL A 338 -8.83 -39.00 -15.53
N ASN A 339 -8.00 -39.40 -14.56
CA ASN A 339 -6.95 -40.38 -14.78
C ASN A 339 -7.60 -41.71 -15.17
N ALA A 340 -7.25 -42.20 -16.36
CA ALA A 340 -7.90 -43.38 -16.90
C ALA A 340 -7.11 -44.65 -16.62
N TRP A 341 -5.77 -44.61 -16.59
CA TRP A 341 -4.94 -45.81 -16.55
C TRP A 341 -3.73 -45.65 -15.63
N GLU A 342 -3.49 -46.65 -14.76
CA GLU A 342 -2.30 -46.71 -13.89
C GLU A 342 -1.57 -48.05 -14.02
N ASN A 343 -0.26 -48.03 -13.74
CA ASN A 343 0.64 -49.17 -13.88
C ASN A 343 1.20 -49.62 -12.52
N LEU A 344 0.73 -50.78 -12.04
CA LEU A 344 1.24 -51.46 -10.84
C LEU A 344 1.61 -52.91 -11.18
N LEU A 345 2.52 -53.09 -12.15
CA LEU A 345 2.91 -54.35 -12.83
C LEU A 345 1.98 -54.76 -14.00
N PHE A 346 0.82 -54.12 -14.11
CA PHE A 346 -0.25 -54.33 -15.09
C PHE A 346 -1.07 -53.04 -15.23
N TYR A 347 -1.68 -52.78 -16.40
CA TYR A 347 -2.44 -51.54 -16.67
C TYR A 347 -3.89 -51.65 -16.24
N ASN A 348 -4.39 -50.82 -15.32
CA ASN A 348 -5.78 -50.91 -14.83
C ASN A 348 -6.54 -49.61 -15.05
N PHE A 349 -7.85 -49.70 -15.33
CA PHE A 349 -8.67 -48.50 -15.51
C PHE A 349 -8.96 -47.79 -14.18
N GLU A 350 -8.19 -46.79 -13.79
CA GLU A 350 -8.26 -46.13 -12.48
C GLU A 350 -9.59 -45.39 -12.27
N GLY A 351 -9.85 -44.38 -13.10
CA GLY A 351 -11.14 -43.73 -13.26
C GLY A 351 -11.68 -42.99 -12.03
N SER A 352 -10.89 -42.75 -10.99
CA SER A 352 -11.33 -42.18 -9.70
C SER A 352 -10.52 -40.95 -9.26
N HIS A 353 -9.42 -40.64 -9.94
CA HIS A 353 -8.64 -39.43 -9.74
C HIS A 353 -8.88 -38.42 -10.86
N LEU A 354 -8.88 -37.13 -10.53
CA LEU A 354 -8.83 -36.07 -11.52
C LEU A 354 -7.40 -35.95 -12.05
N GLN A 355 -7.22 -35.36 -13.23
CA GLN A 355 -5.93 -35.03 -13.81
C GLN A 355 -5.77 -33.53 -14.02
N THR A 356 -6.21 -32.76 -13.02
CA THR A 356 -5.91 -31.33 -12.85
C THR A 356 -4.66 -31.16 -11.99
N THR A 357 -4.34 -29.98 -11.45
CA THR A 357 -3.27 -29.83 -10.44
C THR A 357 -3.80 -29.77 -9.01
N GLY A 358 -5.10 -29.97 -8.82
CA GLY A 358 -5.76 -29.78 -7.51
C GLY A 358 -5.54 -30.93 -6.54
N MET A 359 -6.39 -30.99 -5.51
CA MET A 359 -6.27 -31.97 -4.43
C MET A 359 -6.54 -33.39 -4.92
N MET A 360 -7.48 -33.61 -5.82
CA MET A 360 -7.84 -34.95 -6.31
C MET A 360 -6.99 -35.40 -7.51
N SER A 361 -5.85 -34.73 -7.71
CA SER A 361 -4.96 -34.99 -8.85
C SER A 361 -4.07 -36.20 -8.63
N HIS A 362 -3.86 -36.99 -9.68
CA HIS A 362 -2.80 -38.00 -9.75
C HIS A 362 -1.71 -37.62 -10.77
N ARG A 363 -1.44 -36.33 -10.93
CA ARG A 363 -0.29 -35.84 -11.70
C ARG A 363 1.00 -35.99 -10.90
N ALA A 364 2.12 -36.03 -11.61
CA ALA A 364 3.46 -36.07 -11.02
C ALA A 364 3.85 -34.82 -10.19
N TYR A 365 2.99 -33.79 -10.15
CA TYR A 365 3.14 -32.62 -9.29
C TYR A 365 1.80 -31.94 -9.00
N SER A 366 1.42 -31.88 -7.72
CA SER A 366 0.28 -31.09 -7.22
C SER A 366 0.70 -30.32 -5.96
N ASN A 367 0.59 -29.00 -6.00
CA ASN A 367 0.98 -28.11 -4.90
C ASN A 367 -0.23 -27.46 -4.21
N TYR A 368 -1.24 -28.27 -3.92
CA TYR A 368 -2.45 -27.84 -3.23
C TYR A 368 -2.56 -28.57 -1.89
N THR A 369 -3.00 -27.82 -0.88
CA THR A 369 -3.49 -28.37 0.39
C THR A 369 -5.00 -28.11 0.57
N SER A 370 -5.63 -27.46 -0.40
CA SER A 370 -7.06 -27.11 -0.41
C SER A 370 -7.65 -27.40 -1.80
N PHE A 371 -8.91 -27.84 -1.84
CA PHE A 371 -9.60 -28.20 -3.08
C PHE A 371 -9.81 -26.97 -3.96
N MET A 372 -9.71 -27.13 -5.28
CA MET A 372 -10.08 -26.07 -6.23
C MET A 372 -11.60 -25.88 -6.29
N GLU A 373 -12.06 -24.71 -6.77
CA GLU A 373 -13.49 -24.46 -6.95
C GLU A 373 -14.18 -25.55 -7.79
N ALA A 374 -13.57 -25.95 -8.91
CA ALA A 374 -14.09 -27.00 -9.77
C ALA A 374 -14.13 -28.39 -9.09
N GLU A 375 -13.24 -28.67 -8.13
CA GLU A 375 -13.28 -29.91 -7.35
C GLU A 375 -14.37 -29.86 -6.27
N LEU A 376 -14.66 -28.69 -5.70
CA LEU A 376 -15.84 -28.50 -4.86
C LEU A 376 -17.14 -28.58 -5.67
N ALA A 377 -17.11 -28.21 -6.96
CA ALA A 377 -18.23 -28.36 -7.87
C ALA A 377 -18.57 -29.82 -8.15
N VAL A 378 -17.57 -30.70 -8.25
CA VAL A 378 -17.77 -32.16 -8.29
C VAL A 378 -18.62 -32.61 -7.11
N MET A 379 -18.33 -32.14 -5.90
CA MET A 379 -19.12 -32.53 -4.71
C MET A 379 -20.60 -32.15 -4.84
N GLN A 380 -20.91 -31.00 -5.45
CA GLN A 380 -22.30 -30.61 -5.70
C GLN A 380 -22.97 -31.47 -6.77
N ASP A 381 -22.24 -31.83 -7.82
CA ASP A 381 -22.73 -32.79 -8.83
C ASP A 381 -22.97 -34.19 -8.22
N LEU A 382 -22.21 -34.58 -7.19
CA LEU A 382 -22.45 -35.77 -6.36
C LEU A 382 -23.58 -35.61 -5.32
N GLY A 383 -24.37 -34.53 -5.40
CA GLY A 383 -25.56 -34.33 -4.59
C GLY A 383 -25.35 -33.73 -3.20
N TYR A 384 -24.18 -33.12 -2.92
CA TYR A 384 -23.94 -32.37 -1.69
C TYR A 384 -24.39 -30.91 -1.79
N ASP A 385 -25.07 -30.41 -0.75
CA ASP A 385 -25.29 -28.97 -0.57
C ASP A 385 -24.04 -28.31 0.01
N LEU A 386 -23.52 -27.27 -0.66
CA LEU A 386 -22.41 -26.43 -0.19
C LEU A 386 -22.40 -25.05 -0.86
N ASP A 387 -21.66 -24.10 -0.29
CA ASP A 387 -21.44 -22.76 -0.86
C ASP A 387 -19.98 -22.59 -1.29
N ARG A 388 -19.68 -22.92 -2.56
CA ARG A 388 -18.34 -22.75 -3.15
C ARG A 388 -17.84 -21.31 -3.03
N LYS A 389 -18.76 -20.34 -3.13
CA LYS A 389 -18.45 -18.91 -3.11
C LYS A 389 -18.00 -18.39 -1.74
N ALA A 390 -18.15 -19.21 -0.69
CA ALA A 390 -17.54 -18.97 0.62
C ALA A 390 -16.03 -19.26 0.63
N TYR A 391 -15.54 -20.09 -0.30
CA TYR A 391 -14.13 -20.52 -0.39
C TYR A 391 -13.42 -19.93 -1.61
N PHE A 392 -14.15 -19.62 -2.68
CA PHE A 392 -13.64 -19.04 -3.91
C PHE A 392 -14.46 -17.81 -4.31
N GLY A 393 -13.84 -16.64 -4.47
CA GLY A 393 -14.56 -15.46 -4.97
C GLY A 393 -14.83 -15.52 -6.47
N TYR A 394 -13.80 -15.87 -7.24
CA TYR A 394 -13.86 -16.10 -8.68
C TYR A 394 -12.67 -16.95 -9.14
N SER A 395 -12.88 -17.83 -10.12
CA SER A 395 -11.83 -18.67 -10.70
C SER A 395 -11.75 -18.52 -12.22
N VAL A 396 -10.53 -18.45 -12.75
CA VAL A 396 -10.23 -18.33 -14.19
C VAL A 396 -9.52 -19.60 -14.64
N TYR A 397 -10.26 -20.53 -15.22
CA TYR A 397 -9.73 -21.79 -15.75
C TYR A 397 -9.26 -21.71 -17.21
N GLY A 398 -9.79 -20.76 -17.99
CA GLY A 398 -9.46 -20.59 -19.41
C GLY A 398 -8.10 -19.93 -19.66
N ASP A 399 -7.59 -20.11 -20.87
CA ASP A 399 -6.32 -19.52 -21.34
C ASP A 399 -6.55 -18.32 -22.27
N GLY A 400 -5.61 -17.37 -22.29
CA GLY A 400 -5.55 -16.31 -23.31
C GLY A 400 -6.62 -15.20 -23.17
N GLY A 401 -7.33 -15.14 -22.04
CA GLY A 401 -8.41 -14.18 -21.80
C GLY A 401 -7.92 -12.78 -21.41
N VAL A 402 -8.71 -11.76 -21.74
CA VAL A 402 -8.60 -10.41 -21.16
C VAL A 402 -9.83 -10.19 -20.29
N ILE A 403 -9.63 -10.22 -18.97
CA ILE A 403 -10.70 -10.35 -17.99
C ILE A 403 -10.71 -9.11 -17.09
N ASP A 404 -11.85 -8.43 -17.05
CA ASP A 404 -12.12 -7.36 -16.10
C ASP A 404 -12.99 -7.90 -14.96
N ASN A 405 -12.34 -8.37 -13.88
CA ASN A 405 -13.02 -9.07 -12.80
C ASN A 405 -13.66 -8.08 -11.81
N THR A 406 -14.98 -7.99 -11.87
CA THR A 406 -15.81 -7.21 -10.93
C THR A 406 -16.35 -8.05 -9.77
N HIS A 407 -15.96 -9.32 -9.65
CA HIS A 407 -16.32 -10.17 -8.51
C HIS A 407 -15.36 -9.94 -7.35
N GLY A 408 -15.90 -9.56 -6.20
CA GLY A 408 -15.16 -9.44 -4.94
C GLY A 408 -15.25 -10.71 -4.10
N TYR A 409 -14.60 -10.70 -2.94
CA TYR A 409 -14.67 -11.81 -1.98
C TYR A 409 -14.75 -11.26 -0.55
N SER A 410 -15.77 -11.64 0.19
CA SER A 410 -16.01 -11.10 1.54
C SER A 410 -16.87 -12.08 2.38
N ALA A 411 -17.28 -11.68 3.58
CA ALA A 411 -18.13 -12.51 4.43
C ALA A 411 -19.44 -12.93 3.72
N ARG A 412 -19.84 -14.20 3.81
CA ARG A 412 -21.11 -14.70 3.25
C ARG A 412 -22.28 -14.51 4.21
N ASN A 413 -23.50 -14.40 3.70
CA ASN A 413 -24.71 -14.50 4.52
C ASN A 413 -24.93 -15.95 5.01
N ALA A 414 -25.75 -16.13 6.06
CA ALA A 414 -25.98 -17.46 6.64
C ALA A 414 -26.63 -18.46 5.68
N ALA A 415 -27.30 -17.96 4.63
CA ALA A 415 -27.92 -18.77 3.59
C ALA A 415 -26.95 -19.16 2.46
N GLY A 416 -25.73 -18.64 2.44
CA GLY A 416 -24.76 -18.90 1.37
C GLY A 416 -25.20 -18.39 -0.01
N THR A 417 -25.97 -17.30 -0.08
CA THR A 417 -26.53 -16.77 -1.34
C THR A 417 -25.96 -15.41 -1.75
N ALA A 418 -25.36 -14.66 -0.83
CA ALA A 418 -24.82 -13.33 -1.11
C ALA A 418 -23.64 -12.98 -0.20
N TYR A 419 -22.75 -12.13 -0.71
CA TYR A 419 -21.72 -11.44 0.07
C TYR A 419 -22.35 -10.34 0.95
N LYS A 420 -21.76 -10.15 2.13
CA LYS A 420 -22.05 -9.07 3.07
C LYS A 420 -20.83 -8.15 3.15
N GLY A 421 -21.02 -6.92 3.63
CA GLY A 421 -19.90 -6.08 4.04
C GLY A 421 -19.09 -6.74 5.17
N GLY A 422 -17.78 -6.56 5.16
CA GLY A 422 -16.85 -7.12 6.16
C GLY A 422 -16.08 -8.36 5.68
N TYR A 423 -15.13 -8.81 6.50
CA TYR A 423 -14.12 -9.80 6.13
C TYR A 423 -14.62 -11.25 6.20
N SER A 424 -14.28 -12.07 5.21
CA SER A 424 -14.44 -13.52 5.28
C SER A 424 -13.47 -14.10 6.30
N ASN A 425 -13.97 -14.89 7.25
CA ASN A 425 -13.15 -15.63 8.23
C ASN A 425 -12.92 -17.10 7.81
N VAL A 426 -13.25 -17.46 6.57
CA VAL A 426 -13.11 -18.83 6.07
C VAL A 426 -11.62 -19.17 5.93
N PRO A 427 -11.10 -20.16 6.69
CA PRO A 427 -9.71 -20.60 6.56
C PRO A 427 -9.43 -21.13 5.16
N LEU A 428 -8.22 -20.90 4.65
CA LEU A 428 -7.77 -21.35 3.33
C LEU A 428 -8.64 -20.89 2.15
N GLY A 429 -9.51 -19.90 2.35
CA GLY A 429 -10.30 -19.32 1.27
C GLY A 429 -9.42 -18.53 0.30
N ILE A 430 -9.77 -18.58 -0.98
CA ILE A 430 -9.07 -17.92 -2.08
C ILE A 430 -10.01 -16.88 -2.71
N GLY A 431 -9.62 -15.60 -2.72
CA GLY A 431 -10.45 -14.55 -3.31
C GLY A 431 -10.55 -14.67 -4.84
N LEU A 432 -9.41 -14.63 -5.52
CA LEU A 432 -9.30 -14.86 -6.96
C LEU A 432 -8.34 -16.01 -7.22
N HIS A 433 -8.76 -17.01 -8.02
CA HIS A 433 -7.89 -18.08 -8.52
C HIS A 433 -7.68 -17.93 -10.02
N ILE A 434 -6.45 -17.71 -10.48
CA ILE A 434 -6.10 -17.71 -11.90
C ILE A 434 -5.38 -19.04 -12.19
N TYR A 435 -6.11 -20.03 -12.69
CA TYR A 435 -5.56 -21.34 -13.01
C TYR A 435 -4.93 -21.37 -14.42
N GLY A 436 -5.62 -20.77 -15.39
CA GLY A 436 -5.20 -20.79 -16.80
C GLY A 436 -3.98 -19.92 -17.09
N SER A 437 -3.52 -19.94 -18.34
CA SER A 437 -2.29 -19.33 -18.83
C SER A 437 -2.52 -18.23 -19.86
N ARG A 438 -1.57 -17.32 -20.02
CA ARG A 438 -1.60 -16.20 -20.99
C ARG A 438 -2.79 -15.25 -20.80
N ASN A 439 -3.35 -15.18 -19.61
CA ASN A 439 -4.46 -14.30 -19.27
C ASN A 439 -3.97 -12.91 -18.86
N THR A 440 -4.72 -11.87 -19.19
CA THR A 440 -4.60 -10.56 -18.56
C THR A 440 -5.82 -10.33 -17.68
N VAL A 441 -5.64 -10.33 -16.36
CA VAL A 441 -6.72 -10.21 -15.39
C VAL A 441 -6.58 -8.90 -14.61
N THR A 442 -7.61 -8.06 -14.67
CA THR A 442 -7.73 -6.86 -13.83
C THR A 442 -8.71 -7.13 -12.70
N GLN A 443 -8.26 -7.12 -11.45
CA GLN A 443 -9.13 -7.26 -10.29
C GLN A 443 -9.69 -5.88 -9.92
N ARG A 444 -10.99 -5.64 -10.10
CA ARG A 444 -11.61 -4.33 -9.76
C ARG A 444 -12.29 -4.30 -8.41
N ALA A 445 -12.94 -5.39 -8.02
CA ALA A 445 -13.65 -5.47 -6.75
C ALA A 445 -12.72 -5.87 -5.61
N ASP A 446 -13.06 -5.47 -4.40
CA ASP A 446 -12.24 -5.75 -3.23
C ASP A 446 -12.31 -7.22 -2.81
N ILE A 447 -11.21 -7.68 -2.22
CA ILE A 447 -11.06 -9.01 -1.64
C ILE A 447 -10.73 -8.80 -0.16
N LEU A 448 -11.63 -9.21 0.72
CA LEU A 448 -11.59 -8.94 2.16
C LEU A 448 -11.63 -10.26 2.94
N THR A 449 -10.48 -10.76 3.39
CA THR A 449 -10.39 -11.98 4.20
C THR A 449 -9.42 -11.88 5.38
N HIS A 450 -9.82 -12.54 6.48
CA HIS A 450 -9.06 -12.73 7.72
C HIS A 450 -8.93 -14.23 8.08
N GLY A 451 -9.27 -15.14 7.16
CA GLY A 451 -9.14 -16.57 7.41
C GLY A 451 -7.69 -16.98 7.62
N THR A 452 -7.45 -17.96 8.50
CA THR A 452 -6.13 -18.59 8.64
C THR A 452 -5.69 -19.20 7.31
N GLY A 453 -4.49 -18.87 6.85
CA GLY A 453 -3.92 -19.31 5.57
C GLY A 453 -4.69 -18.82 4.34
N ALA A 454 -5.67 -17.93 4.50
CA ALA A 454 -6.46 -17.43 3.39
C ALA A 454 -5.58 -16.63 2.43
N THR A 455 -5.90 -16.72 1.15
CA THR A 455 -5.14 -16.09 0.07
C THR A 455 -6.03 -15.12 -0.69
N GLY A 456 -5.60 -13.88 -0.83
CA GLY A 456 -6.36 -12.89 -1.60
C GLY A 456 -6.44 -13.30 -3.06
N ILE A 457 -5.28 -13.47 -3.71
CA ILE A 457 -5.17 -13.92 -5.10
C ILE A 457 -4.17 -15.06 -5.20
N ARG A 458 -4.56 -16.19 -5.81
CA ARG A 458 -3.66 -17.28 -6.21
C ARG A 458 -3.53 -17.30 -7.73
N VAL A 459 -2.30 -17.33 -8.24
CA VAL A 459 -1.99 -17.38 -9.67
C VAL A 459 -1.15 -18.61 -9.99
N ASP A 460 -1.68 -19.48 -10.83
CA ASP A 460 -1.00 -20.61 -11.44
C ASP A 460 -0.81 -20.34 -12.96
N GLY A 461 -0.66 -21.38 -13.76
CA GLY A 461 -0.48 -21.26 -15.22
C GLY A 461 0.84 -20.59 -15.59
N SER A 462 0.98 -20.12 -16.83
CA SER A 462 2.17 -19.39 -17.30
C SER A 462 1.78 -18.14 -18.08
N GLU A 463 2.65 -17.13 -18.06
CA GLU A 463 2.56 -15.92 -18.88
C GLU A 463 1.30 -15.07 -18.61
N ASN A 464 0.75 -15.12 -17.40
CA ASN A 464 -0.36 -14.26 -17.00
C ASN A 464 0.13 -12.85 -16.62
N THR A 465 -0.75 -11.87 -16.83
CA THR A 465 -0.61 -10.50 -16.34
C THR A 465 -1.72 -10.22 -15.32
N LEU A 466 -1.35 -9.99 -14.07
CA LEU A 466 -2.26 -9.55 -13.00
C LEU A 466 -2.18 -8.04 -12.82
N VAL A 467 -3.32 -7.36 -12.83
CA VAL A 467 -3.44 -5.91 -12.59
C VAL A 467 -4.34 -5.65 -11.39
N ILE A 468 -3.82 -4.93 -10.40
CA ILE A 468 -4.52 -4.47 -9.20
C ILE A 468 -4.56 -2.94 -9.24
N PRO A 469 -5.67 -2.32 -9.70
CA PRO A 469 -5.80 -0.87 -9.84
C PRO A 469 -5.75 -0.13 -8.50
N GLN A 470 -5.47 1.18 -8.55
CA GLN A 470 -5.35 2.04 -7.36
C GLN A 470 -6.60 2.03 -6.46
N SER A 471 -7.79 1.81 -7.03
CA SER A 471 -9.07 1.82 -6.31
C SER A 471 -9.41 0.49 -5.64
N THR A 472 -8.56 -0.54 -5.74
CA THR A 472 -8.88 -1.89 -5.30
C THR A 472 -8.09 -2.26 -4.05
N GLU A 473 -8.78 -2.87 -3.09
CA GLU A 473 -8.22 -3.34 -1.83
C GLU A 473 -8.26 -4.87 -1.76
N ILE A 474 -7.10 -5.47 -1.47
CA ILE A 474 -6.94 -6.91 -1.25
C ILE A 474 -6.34 -7.10 0.14
N HIS A 475 -7.13 -7.68 1.02
CA HIS A 475 -6.75 -7.94 2.39
C HIS A 475 -6.82 -9.44 2.67
N ALA A 476 -5.70 -10.00 3.12
CA ALA A 476 -5.55 -11.35 3.62
C ALA A 476 -4.91 -11.31 5.01
N ASP A 477 -5.50 -10.53 5.93
CA ASP A 477 -4.87 -10.16 7.21
C ASP A 477 -5.02 -11.22 8.32
N GLY A 478 -5.39 -12.46 7.97
CA GLY A 478 -5.42 -13.60 8.88
C GLY A 478 -4.02 -14.17 9.20
N LEU A 479 -3.95 -15.06 10.19
CA LEU A 479 -2.74 -15.83 10.50
C LEU A 479 -2.22 -16.53 9.23
N GLN A 480 -0.95 -16.36 8.90
CA GLN A 480 -0.31 -16.94 7.70
C GLN A 480 -1.00 -16.58 6.37
N GLY A 481 -1.75 -15.47 6.33
CA GLY A 481 -2.42 -15.03 5.11
C GLY A 481 -1.43 -14.62 4.01
N ASN A 482 -1.86 -14.78 2.75
CA ASN A 482 -1.12 -14.34 1.57
C ASN A 482 -1.96 -13.32 0.82
N GLY A 483 -1.49 -12.07 0.68
CA GLY A 483 -2.21 -11.07 -0.11
C GLY A 483 -2.31 -11.50 -1.59
N VAL A 484 -1.16 -11.78 -2.18
CA VAL A 484 -1.03 -12.41 -3.50
C VAL A 484 -0.05 -13.57 -3.42
N LEU A 485 -0.41 -14.72 -4.01
CA LEU A 485 0.42 -15.91 -4.15
C LEU A 485 0.56 -16.24 -5.63
N ILE A 486 1.78 -16.14 -6.16
CA ILE A 486 2.13 -16.71 -7.47
C ILE A 486 2.67 -18.12 -7.19
N ALA A 487 1.87 -19.12 -7.53
CA ALA A 487 2.03 -20.51 -7.10
C ALA A 487 2.65 -21.42 -8.16
N TYR A 488 2.60 -21.08 -9.45
CA TYR A 488 3.11 -21.98 -10.49
C TYR A 488 3.45 -21.29 -11.82
N GLY A 489 4.28 -21.97 -12.62
CA GLY A 489 4.68 -21.68 -14.00
C GLY A 489 5.70 -20.56 -14.16
N ARG A 490 5.73 -19.94 -15.36
CA ARG A 490 6.78 -18.96 -15.74
C ARG A 490 6.22 -17.71 -16.41
N GLY A 491 7.02 -16.65 -16.44
CA GLY A 491 6.78 -15.45 -17.25
C GLY A 491 5.63 -14.56 -16.77
N GLN A 492 5.27 -14.65 -15.49
CA GLN A 492 4.18 -13.85 -14.94
C GLN A 492 4.57 -12.36 -14.87
N THR A 493 3.58 -11.48 -15.01
CA THR A 493 3.70 -10.03 -14.80
C THR A 493 2.67 -9.58 -13.77
N VAL A 494 3.10 -8.84 -12.75
CA VAL A 494 2.20 -8.29 -11.72
C VAL A 494 2.31 -6.78 -11.70
N LYS A 495 1.17 -6.07 -11.77
CA LYS A 495 1.08 -4.61 -11.69
C LYS A 495 0.16 -4.22 -10.53
N GLN A 496 0.74 -3.72 -9.44
CA GLN A 496 0.02 -3.35 -8.23
C GLN A 496 0.08 -1.85 -7.99
N SER A 497 -1.05 -1.18 -8.24
CA SER A 497 -1.27 0.22 -7.86
C SER A 497 -2.22 0.37 -6.67
N GLY A 498 -3.02 -0.66 -6.38
CA GLY A 498 -3.94 -0.72 -5.23
C GLY A 498 -3.26 -1.11 -3.91
N THR A 499 -4.10 -1.46 -2.93
CA THR A 499 -3.65 -1.87 -1.59
C THR A 499 -3.68 -3.39 -1.49
N VAL A 500 -2.55 -3.99 -1.09
CA VAL A 500 -2.46 -5.42 -0.75
C VAL A 500 -1.89 -5.56 0.65
N THR A 501 -2.62 -6.23 1.54
CA THR A 501 -2.14 -6.47 2.91
C THR A 501 -2.31 -7.92 3.35
N ALA A 502 -1.36 -8.39 4.16
CA ALA A 502 -1.41 -9.64 4.91
C ALA A 502 -0.79 -9.43 6.30
N ARG A 503 -1.46 -8.65 7.13
CA ARG A 503 -0.97 -8.13 8.42
C ARG A 503 -0.97 -9.15 9.55
N GLY A 504 -1.63 -10.28 9.39
CA GLY A 504 -1.64 -11.34 10.39
C GLY A 504 -0.23 -11.86 10.68
N GLN A 505 -0.07 -12.52 11.83
CA GLN A 505 1.20 -13.15 12.19
C GLN A 505 1.65 -14.09 11.06
N ASP A 506 2.95 -14.06 10.74
CA ASP A 506 3.55 -14.82 9.63
C ASP A 506 2.94 -14.54 8.24
N GLY A 507 2.11 -13.52 8.09
CA GLY A 507 1.49 -13.12 6.83
C GLY A 507 2.49 -12.50 5.84
N THR A 508 2.25 -12.76 4.56
CA THR A 508 3.08 -12.27 3.45
C THR A 508 2.24 -11.45 2.47
N GLY A 509 2.65 -10.20 2.21
CA GLY A 509 1.96 -9.32 1.27
C GLY A 509 1.88 -9.94 -0.12
N ILE A 510 3.03 -10.27 -0.70
CA ILE A 510 3.13 -11.07 -1.93
C ILE A 510 4.16 -12.21 -1.80
N ARG A 511 3.76 -13.41 -2.18
CA ARG A 511 4.54 -14.65 -2.15
C ARG A 511 4.76 -15.18 -3.57
N PHE A 512 6.00 -15.49 -3.90
CA PHE A 512 6.40 -16.17 -5.14
C PHE A 512 7.00 -17.51 -4.77
N ASP A 513 6.27 -18.61 -4.98
CA ASP A 513 6.67 -19.89 -4.44
C ASP A 513 5.94 -21.03 -5.15
N PHE A 514 6.68 -22.00 -5.68
CA PHE A 514 6.03 -23.18 -6.26
C PHE A 514 5.50 -24.11 -5.15
N GLY A 515 5.99 -24.00 -3.92
CA GLY A 515 5.73 -24.97 -2.87
C GLY A 515 6.37 -26.31 -3.22
N SER A 516 5.79 -27.39 -2.72
CA SER A 516 6.22 -28.76 -3.02
C SER A 516 5.04 -29.61 -3.45
N SER A 517 5.29 -30.79 -4.04
CA SER A 517 4.19 -31.73 -4.28
C SER A 517 3.65 -32.22 -2.94
N THR A 518 2.33 -32.31 -2.79
CA THR A 518 1.66 -32.84 -1.59
C THR A 518 2.10 -34.26 -1.27
N ASN A 519 2.51 -35.06 -2.27
CA ASN A 519 3.04 -36.42 -2.08
C ASN A 519 4.54 -36.45 -1.71
N GLY A 520 5.22 -35.31 -1.67
CA GLY A 520 6.64 -35.22 -1.32
C GLY A 520 7.57 -35.86 -2.35
N ALA A 521 8.64 -36.50 -1.88
CA ALA A 521 9.72 -37.05 -2.70
C ALA A 521 9.34 -38.20 -3.65
N ALA A 522 8.14 -38.78 -3.52
CA ALA A 522 7.63 -39.75 -4.50
C ALA A 522 7.31 -39.07 -5.86
N ASP A 523 7.01 -37.77 -5.82
CA ASP A 523 6.72 -36.92 -6.95
C ASP A 523 7.94 -36.10 -7.38
N GLU A 524 7.75 -35.23 -8.37
CA GLU A 524 8.75 -34.24 -8.75
C GLU A 524 8.80 -33.07 -7.76
N TYR A 525 9.96 -32.46 -7.64
CA TYR A 525 10.16 -31.13 -7.11
C TYR A 525 10.41 -30.17 -8.27
N ARG A 526 9.56 -29.15 -8.40
CA ARG A 526 9.53 -28.23 -9.55
C ARG A 526 9.85 -26.80 -9.14
N GLY A 527 10.32 -26.01 -10.09
CA GLY A 527 10.60 -24.60 -9.92
C GLY A 527 11.14 -23.92 -11.17
N SER A 528 11.49 -22.64 -11.05
CA SER A 528 12.20 -21.93 -12.10
C SER A 528 13.50 -22.67 -12.45
N TYR A 529 13.62 -23.19 -13.66
CA TYR A 529 14.77 -24.00 -14.10
C TYR A 529 15.05 -25.27 -13.27
N ILE A 530 14.06 -25.77 -12.54
CA ILE A 530 14.18 -26.93 -11.65
C ILE A 530 13.11 -27.96 -12.01
N ARG A 531 13.55 -29.20 -12.28
CA ARG A 531 12.71 -30.40 -12.30
C ARG A 531 13.54 -31.55 -11.76
N TYR A 532 13.25 -31.98 -10.54
CA TYR A 532 14.07 -32.90 -9.78
C TYR A 532 13.21 -34.01 -9.20
N LYS A 533 13.57 -35.27 -9.42
CA LYS A 533 12.81 -36.42 -8.92
C LYS A 533 13.63 -37.21 -7.93
N ARG A 534 12.96 -37.68 -6.88
CA ARG A 534 13.54 -38.55 -5.87
C ARG A 534 12.74 -39.85 -5.76
N THR A 535 13.24 -40.77 -4.95
CA THR A 535 12.50 -41.96 -4.53
C THR A 535 12.82 -42.23 -3.07
N VAL A 536 11.83 -42.72 -2.34
CA VAL A 536 11.93 -43.04 -0.92
C VAL A 536 11.94 -44.55 -0.74
N ASP A 537 12.88 -45.05 0.06
CA ASP A 537 12.88 -46.43 0.54
C ASP A 537 11.75 -46.63 1.54
N ALA A 538 10.73 -47.39 1.15
CA ALA A 538 9.50 -47.56 1.92
C ALA A 538 9.71 -47.99 3.39
N PRO A 539 10.60 -48.95 3.72
CA PRO A 539 10.80 -49.36 5.11
C PRO A 539 11.52 -48.34 5.99
N THR A 540 12.36 -47.47 5.41
CA THR A 540 13.23 -46.58 6.20
C THR A 540 12.95 -45.09 6.01
N GLY A 541 12.13 -44.71 5.03
CA GLY A 541 11.88 -43.34 4.63
C GLY A 541 13.10 -42.58 4.12
N LYS A 542 14.21 -43.26 3.85
CA LYS A 542 15.42 -42.63 3.31
C LYS A 542 15.31 -42.46 1.82
N ILE A 543 15.92 -41.41 1.29
CA ILE A 543 15.95 -41.20 -0.16
C ILE A 543 16.92 -42.20 -0.78
N SER A 544 16.44 -42.99 -1.73
CA SER A 544 17.15 -44.12 -2.35
C SER A 544 17.70 -43.80 -3.74
N SER A 545 17.11 -42.83 -4.44
CA SER A 545 17.59 -42.33 -5.74
C SER A 545 17.27 -40.85 -5.93
N ALA A 546 18.02 -40.18 -6.80
CA ALA A 546 17.80 -38.79 -7.15
C ALA A 546 18.29 -38.43 -8.56
N GLU A 547 17.46 -37.72 -9.33
CA GLU A 547 17.72 -37.39 -10.73
C GLU A 547 17.20 -35.99 -11.11
N ASN A 548 18.01 -35.24 -11.86
CA ASN A 548 17.57 -34.02 -12.53
C ASN A 548 16.96 -34.36 -13.90
N LEU A 549 15.63 -34.23 -14.00
CA LEU A 549 14.85 -34.51 -15.22
C LEU A 549 14.92 -33.32 -16.19
N PRO A 550 14.89 -33.54 -17.51
CA PRO A 550 14.87 -32.44 -18.47
C PRO A 550 13.64 -31.54 -18.29
N LEU A 551 13.85 -30.22 -18.37
CA LEU A 551 12.78 -29.23 -18.18
C LEU A 551 11.68 -29.28 -19.25
N THR A 552 11.98 -29.79 -20.44
CA THR A 552 11.08 -29.75 -21.62
C THR A 552 10.61 -31.11 -22.11
N GLU A 553 11.16 -32.20 -21.57
CA GLU A 553 10.71 -33.56 -21.87
C GLU A 553 9.55 -33.93 -20.95
N MET A 554 8.44 -33.19 -21.09
CA MET A 554 7.16 -33.45 -20.42
C MET A 554 6.08 -33.70 -21.46
N ASN A 555 5.30 -34.76 -21.28
CA ASN A 555 4.09 -34.99 -22.04
C ASN A 555 2.86 -34.36 -21.34
N LYS A 556 1.71 -34.39 -22.00
CA LYS A 556 0.46 -33.76 -21.49
C LYS A 556 -0.09 -34.33 -20.18
N PHE A 557 0.36 -35.52 -19.80
CA PHE A 557 0.03 -36.15 -18.52
C PHE A 557 0.94 -35.66 -17.38
N GLU A 558 2.07 -34.99 -17.70
CA GLU A 558 3.06 -34.49 -16.74
C GLU A 558 3.04 -32.96 -16.59
N TYR A 559 2.92 -32.20 -17.68
CA TYR A 559 2.93 -30.72 -17.61
C TYR A 559 1.58 -30.16 -17.17
N ASN A 560 1.58 -29.00 -16.51
CA ASN A 560 0.38 -28.32 -16.03
C ASN A 560 -0.28 -27.41 -17.06
N SER A 561 0.53 -26.63 -17.76
CA SER A 561 0.15 -25.71 -18.83
C SER A 561 0.83 -26.10 -20.14
N ALA A 562 2.16 -26.24 -20.12
CA ALA A 562 2.95 -26.52 -21.30
C ALA A 562 4.26 -27.24 -20.95
N ALA A 563 4.84 -27.95 -21.92
CA ALA A 563 6.06 -28.73 -21.72
C ALA A 563 7.27 -27.87 -21.28
N ASP A 564 7.28 -26.57 -21.55
CA ASP A 564 8.35 -25.63 -21.20
C ASP A 564 8.02 -24.70 -20.02
N GLU A 565 6.99 -25.04 -19.22
CA GLU A 565 6.49 -24.20 -18.12
C GLU A 565 7.50 -23.92 -17.00
N LEU A 566 8.59 -24.69 -16.93
CA LEU A 566 9.67 -24.53 -15.96
C LEU A 566 10.91 -23.83 -16.55
N GLN A 567 10.94 -23.60 -17.87
CA GLN A 567 12.06 -23.00 -18.59
C GLN A 567 12.03 -21.47 -18.53
N GLY A 568 11.98 -20.90 -17.33
CA GLY A 568 11.94 -19.46 -17.14
C GLY A 568 11.90 -19.05 -15.67
N ALA A 569 11.97 -17.74 -15.45
CA ALA A 569 11.63 -17.17 -14.15
C ALA A 569 10.12 -17.31 -13.91
N MET A 570 9.71 -17.53 -12.66
CA MET A 570 8.30 -17.50 -12.28
C MET A 570 7.69 -16.15 -12.63
N VAL A 571 8.38 -15.06 -12.24
CA VAL A 571 7.94 -13.70 -12.51
C VAL A 571 9.02 -12.94 -13.27
N ASP A 572 8.68 -12.43 -14.45
CA ASP A 572 9.59 -11.58 -15.21
C ASP A 572 9.62 -10.15 -14.65
N ARG A 573 8.47 -9.68 -14.16
CA ARG A 573 8.32 -8.31 -13.66
C ARG A 573 7.19 -8.15 -12.65
N TYR A 574 7.52 -7.58 -11.49
CA TYR A 574 6.56 -7.08 -10.51
C TYR A 574 6.70 -5.56 -10.37
N ASP A 575 5.68 -4.80 -10.76
CA ASP A 575 5.61 -3.35 -10.61
C ASP A 575 4.72 -2.96 -9.43
N LEU A 576 5.30 -2.34 -8.42
CA LEU A 576 4.62 -1.85 -7.21
C LEU A 576 4.60 -0.32 -7.21
N SER A 577 3.42 0.28 -7.30
CA SER A 577 3.20 1.73 -7.12
C SER A 577 2.19 2.05 -6.01
N GLY A 578 1.53 1.04 -5.45
CA GLY A 578 0.52 1.13 -4.40
C GLY A 578 1.01 0.77 -3.00
N THR A 579 0.10 0.32 -2.14
CA THR A 579 0.43 -0.10 -0.76
C THR A 579 0.63 -1.61 -0.70
N LEU A 580 1.73 -2.06 -0.09
CA LEU A 580 2.04 -3.46 0.17
C LEU A 580 2.47 -3.65 1.63
N GLU A 581 1.73 -4.45 2.38
CA GLU A 581 2.09 -4.75 3.77
C GLU A 581 2.02 -6.26 4.06
N GLY A 582 3.01 -6.79 4.76
CA GLY A 582 2.95 -8.12 5.33
C GLY A 582 3.45 -8.14 6.78
N GLY A 583 2.83 -8.98 7.60
CA GLY A 583 3.19 -9.13 9.01
C GLY A 583 4.61 -9.65 9.22
N LYS A 584 5.07 -10.54 8.34
CA LYS A 584 6.45 -11.05 8.32
C LYS A 584 7.25 -10.53 7.14
N ASN A 585 6.71 -10.71 5.93
CA ASN A 585 7.35 -10.30 4.69
C ASN A 585 6.38 -9.44 3.88
N ALA A 586 6.82 -8.26 3.45
CA ALA A 586 6.16 -7.58 2.34
C ALA A 586 6.25 -8.45 1.07
N ILE A 587 7.45 -9.00 0.82
CA ILE A 587 7.75 -9.83 -0.34
C ILE A 587 8.51 -11.08 0.12
N TYR A 588 8.04 -12.26 -0.27
CA TYR A 588 8.75 -13.52 -0.08
C TYR A 588 8.97 -14.25 -1.41
N ILE A 589 10.20 -14.69 -1.67
CA ILE A 589 10.58 -15.52 -2.82
C ILE A 589 11.07 -16.87 -2.27
N GLY A 590 10.36 -17.95 -2.60
CA GLY A 590 10.66 -19.31 -2.18
C GLY A 590 11.89 -19.90 -2.87
N LYS A 591 12.39 -21.01 -2.34
CA LYS A 591 13.65 -21.65 -2.78
C LYS A 591 13.68 -22.03 -4.25
N ASN A 592 12.51 -22.35 -4.80
CA ASN A 592 12.32 -22.83 -6.16
C ASN A 592 11.71 -21.77 -7.09
N ALA A 593 11.58 -20.51 -6.66
CA ALA A 593 11.04 -19.42 -7.47
C ALA A 593 12.10 -18.36 -7.80
N LEU A 594 12.19 -17.99 -9.07
CA LEU A 594 12.96 -16.82 -9.52
C LEU A 594 12.02 -15.67 -9.90
N VAL A 595 12.31 -14.48 -9.36
CA VAL A 595 11.71 -13.22 -9.79
C VAL A 595 12.80 -12.37 -10.42
N LYS A 596 12.69 -12.00 -11.70
CA LYS A 596 13.76 -11.25 -12.37
C LYS A 596 13.83 -9.80 -11.90
N ASN A 597 12.68 -9.11 -11.86
CA ASN A 597 12.61 -7.68 -11.57
C ASN A 597 11.47 -7.38 -10.61
N ILE A 598 11.79 -6.70 -9.51
CA ILE A 598 10.84 -6.06 -8.61
C ILE A 598 11.09 -4.56 -8.70
N ASN A 599 10.10 -3.81 -9.17
CA ASN A 599 10.18 -2.37 -9.34
C ASN A 599 9.28 -1.66 -8.33
N VAL A 600 9.89 -1.10 -7.29
CA VAL A 600 9.22 -0.21 -6.33
C VAL A 600 9.23 1.20 -6.90
N GLN A 601 8.07 1.63 -7.38
CA GLN A 601 7.87 2.87 -8.12
C GLN A 601 7.42 4.02 -7.23
N ALA A 602 7.49 5.25 -7.75
CA ALA A 602 7.07 6.44 -7.03
C ALA A 602 5.61 6.31 -6.51
N GLY A 603 5.41 6.66 -5.25
CA GLY A 603 4.11 6.56 -4.58
C GLY A 603 3.86 5.23 -3.85
N ALA A 604 4.72 4.22 -4.05
CA ALA A 604 4.61 2.97 -3.33
C ALA A 604 4.80 3.14 -1.81
N LYS A 605 4.06 2.36 -1.03
CA LYS A 605 4.22 2.26 0.43
C LYS A 605 4.43 0.80 0.78
N ILE A 606 5.61 0.46 1.28
CA ILE A 606 5.98 -0.92 1.58
C ILE A 606 6.29 -1.11 3.06
N LYS A 607 5.74 -2.17 3.67
CA LYS A 607 5.98 -2.52 5.08
C LYS A 607 6.11 -4.03 5.27
N GLY A 608 7.12 -4.45 6.03
CA GLY A 608 7.51 -5.85 6.22
C GLY A 608 8.82 -6.14 5.50
N ASN A 609 9.42 -7.31 5.76
CA ASN A 609 10.71 -7.66 5.17
C ASN A 609 10.60 -8.05 3.69
N ILE A 610 11.73 -7.97 2.97
CA ILE A 610 11.89 -8.58 1.65
C ILE A 610 12.86 -9.74 1.82
N THR A 611 12.40 -10.96 1.58
CA THR A 611 13.21 -12.17 1.79
C THR A 611 13.20 -13.04 0.55
N SER A 612 14.38 -13.47 0.10
CA SER A 612 14.54 -14.42 -1.00
C SER A 612 15.38 -15.61 -0.56
N ASP A 613 14.72 -16.77 -0.49
CA ASP A 613 15.36 -18.07 -0.27
C ASP A 613 15.71 -18.74 -1.60
N TRP A 614 15.53 -18.05 -2.74
CA TRP A 614 15.84 -18.56 -4.07
C TRP A 614 17.19 -19.28 -4.05
N LYS A 615 17.21 -20.52 -4.56
CA LYS A 615 18.35 -21.45 -4.63
C LYS A 615 19.01 -21.87 -3.30
N HIS A 616 18.40 -21.63 -2.13
CA HIS A 616 18.94 -22.07 -0.82
C HIS A 616 18.42 -23.45 -0.42
N PHE A 617 18.98 -24.50 -1.03
CA PHE A 617 18.60 -25.90 -0.77
C PHE A 617 19.54 -26.66 0.18
N ASP A 618 20.69 -26.07 0.54
CA ASP A 618 21.68 -26.64 1.47
C ASP A 618 21.21 -26.51 2.93
N THR A 619 20.19 -27.30 3.31
CA THR A 619 19.54 -27.23 4.63
C THR A 619 19.72 -28.47 5.48
N ASP A 620 19.18 -29.61 5.05
CA ASP A 620 19.06 -30.86 5.82
C ASP A 620 19.52 -32.10 5.02
N GLY A 621 20.20 -31.86 3.89
CA GLY A 621 20.61 -32.88 2.93
C GLY A 621 19.49 -33.41 2.03
N SER A 622 18.27 -32.87 2.12
CA SER A 622 17.14 -33.28 1.27
C SER A 622 17.35 -33.06 -0.22
N TYR A 623 18.39 -32.32 -0.63
CA TYR A 623 18.70 -32.00 -2.02
C TYR A 623 20.11 -32.44 -2.47
N ASP A 624 20.83 -33.15 -1.58
CA ASP A 624 22.21 -33.58 -1.78
C ASP A 624 22.32 -34.86 -2.62
N ALA A 625 23.48 -35.12 -3.19
CA ALA A 625 23.76 -36.41 -3.83
C ALA A 625 23.54 -37.58 -2.85
N VAL A 626 22.81 -38.63 -3.27
CA VAL A 626 22.58 -39.83 -2.45
C VAL A 626 23.54 -40.96 -2.84
N ALA A 627 24.05 -41.68 -1.83
CA ALA A 627 24.90 -42.84 -2.05
C ALA A 627 24.05 -44.02 -2.54
N VAL A 628 24.23 -44.38 -3.81
CA VAL A 628 23.44 -45.42 -4.45
C VAL A 628 23.98 -46.81 -4.13
N VAL A 629 23.09 -47.71 -3.72
CA VAL A 629 23.36 -49.16 -3.62
C VAL A 629 22.70 -49.80 -4.85
N GLU A 630 23.50 -50.30 -5.81
CA GLU A 630 23.13 -51.02 -7.07
C GLU A 630 23.15 -50.24 -8.41
N LYS A 631 23.27 -51.02 -9.50
CA LYS A 631 23.83 -50.66 -10.83
C LYS A 631 23.03 -49.71 -11.73
N GLU A 632 21.85 -49.24 -11.32
CA GLU A 632 20.96 -48.43 -12.20
C GLU A 632 20.48 -47.09 -11.61
N ALA A 633 20.73 -46.79 -10.34
CA ALA A 633 20.26 -45.53 -9.74
C ALA A 633 21.26 -44.38 -9.91
N LYS A 634 20.74 -43.19 -10.22
CA LYS A 634 21.48 -41.92 -10.21
C LYS A 634 21.40 -41.31 -8.81
N GLY A 635 22.51 -40.78 -8.34
CA GLY A 635 22.63 -40.11 -7.04
C GLY A 635 22.96 -38.63 -7.22
N GLU A 636 22.29 -37.92 -8.13
CA GLU A 636 22.60 -36.52 -8.42
C GLU A 636 22.04 -35.59 -7.33
N ALA A 637 22.85 -34.61 -6.91
CA ALA A 637 22.32 -33.44 -6.20
C ALA A 637 21.41 -32.63 -7.14
N LEU A 638 20.53 -31.80 -6.57
CA LEU A 638 19.71 -30.89 -7.38
C LEU A 638 20.60 -29.95 -8.22
N ASN A 639 20.22 -29.70 -9.45
CA ASN A 639 20.90 -28.75 -10.34
C ASN A 639 19.89 -27.80 -10.99
N LEU A 640 20.31 -26.54 -11.18
CA LEU A 640 19.62 -25.58 -12.02
C LEU A 640 19.93 -25.90 -13.50
N GLN A 641 18.90 -25.95 -14.33
CA GLN A 641 19.01 -26.23 -15.76
C GLN A 641 18.87 -24.95 -16.57
N TYR A 642 19.99 -24.32 -16.95
CA TYR A 642 20.00 -23.00 -17.58
C TYR A 642 20.89 -22.97 -18.82
N LYS A 643 20.42 -22.33 -19.91
CA LYS A 643 21.14 -22.21 -21.19
C LYS A 643 21.72 -23.54 -21.72
N GLY A 644 20.99 -24.64 -21.53
CA GLY A 644 21.39 -25.98 -22.00
C GLY A 644 22.43 -26.70 -21.12
N MET A 645 22.79 -26.12 -19.97
CA MET A 645 23.75 -26.67 -19.02
C MET A 645 23.08 -26.97 -17.67
N LYS A 646 23.70 -27.86 -16.88
CA LYS A 646 23.33 -28.12 -15.47
C LYS A 646 24.36 -27.44 -14.56
N TYR A 647 23.88 -26.64 -13.63
CA TYR A 647 24.69 -25.95 -12.61
C TYR A 647 24.26 -26.39 -11.22
N ASN A 648 25.20 -26.56 -10.29
CA ASN A 648 24.83 -26.84 -8.90
C ASN A 648 24.00 -25.68 -8.35
N TYR A 649 22.95 -25.94 -7.57
CA TYR A 649 22.06 -24.88 -7.06
C TYR A 649 22.78 -23.82 -6.20
N ASN A 650 23.93 -24.17 -5.61
CA ASN A 650 24.72 -23.22 -4.83
C ASN A 650 25.61 -22.30 -5.70
N GLU A 651 25.81 -22.61 -6.98
CA GLU A 651 26.60 -21.76 -7.88
C GLU A 651 25.86 -20.44 -8.15
N TYR A 652 26.63 -19.35 -8.15
CA TYR A 652 26.12 -18.04 -8.49
C TYR A 652 26.06 -17.87 -10.02
N ILE A 653 24.87 -17.57 -10.54
CA ILE A 653 24.63 -17.26 -11.95
C ILE A 653 24.06 -15.84 -12.01
N PRO A 654 24.79 -14.84 -12.55
CA PRO A 654 24.37 -13.44 -12.56
C PRO A 654 23.00 -13.20 -13.22
N ASP A 655 22.66 -14.00 -14.25
CA ASP A 655 21.38 -13.93 -14.97
C ASP A 655 20.18 -14.43 -14.14
N LEU A 656 20.42 -15.19 -13.06
CA LEU A 656 19.40 -15.81 -12.21
C LEU A 656 19.34 -15.16 -10.82
N VAL A 657 19.45 -13.83 -10.80
CA VAL A 657 19.46 -12.98 -9.61
C VAL A 657 18.32 -11.97 -9.69
N THR A 658 17.66 -11.73 -8.57
CA THR A 658 16.55 -10.77 -8.48
C THR A 658 17.10 -9.35 -8.47
N ASN A 659 16.62 -8.50 -9.38
CA ASN A 659 16.88 -7.05 -9.33
C ASN A 659 15.74 -6.37 -8.55
N LEU A 660 16.08 -5.82 -7.38
CA LEU A 660 15.18 -5.05 -6.55
C LEU A 660 15.45 -3.56 -6.78
N ASN A 661 14.56 -2.91 -7.54
CA ASN A 661 14.75 -1.56 -8.04
C ASN A 661 13.83 -0.59 -7.30
N PHE A 662 14.40 0.41 -6.63
CA PHE A 662 13.67 1.54 -6.05
C PHE A 662 13.75 2.75 -6.98
N SER A 663 12.62 3.42 -7.19
CA SER A 663 12.51 4.66 -7.95
C SER A 663 11.48 5.60 -7.31
N GLY A 664 11.83 6.87 -7.11
CA GLY A 664 11.00 7.86 -6.42
C GLY A 664 11.42 8.10 -4.97
N GLU A 665 10.59 8.78 -4.20
CA GLU A 665 10.85 9.06 -2.78
C GLU A 665 10.27 7.96 -1.88
N HIS A 666 11.13 7.28 -1.13
CA HIS A 666 10.77 6.12 -0.29
C HIS A 666 11.40 6.22 1.09
N ASP A 667 10.60 5.93 2.11
CA ASP A 667 11.05 5.59 3.47
C ASP A 667 10.78 4.11 3.71
N TYR A 668 11.82 3.30 3.84
CA TYR A 668 11.68 1.84 4.02
C TYR A 668 12.57 1.34 5.15
N THR A 669 11.98 0.58 6.07
CA THR A 669 12.65 0.11 7.30
C THR A 669 12.70 -1.42 7.41
N GLY A 670 12.11 -2.15 6.46
CA GLY A 670 12.15 -3.61 6.45
C GLY A 670 13.54 -4.14 6.06
N ASN A 671 13.92 -5.29 6.61
CA ASN A 671 15.17 -5.93 6.23
C ASN A 671 15.06 -6.53 4.82
N ILE A 672 16.19 -6.55 4.10
CA ILE A 672 16.31 -7.17 2.79
C ILE A 672 17.29 -8.33 2.89
N ASN A 673 16.79 -9.56 2.75
CA ASN A 673 17.58 -10.79 2.84
C ASN A 673 17.65 -11.49 1.49
N GLY A 674 18.83 -11.53 0.89
CA GLY A 674 19.09 -12.20 -0.39
C GLY A 674 20.58 -12.23 -0.71
N LYS A 675 21.36 -12.80 0.24
CA LYS A 675 22.83 -12.69 0.33
C LYS A 675 23.57 -13.02 -0.97
N ASP A 676 23.02 -13.89 -1.80
CA ASP A 676 23.63 -14.38 -3.04
C ASP A 676 22.62 -14.42 -4.21
N ASN A 677 21.45 -13.76 -4.05
CA ASN A 677 20.34 -13.84 -5.00
C ASN A 677 19.51 -12.54 -5.18
N ILE A 678 19.85 -11.44 -4.48
CA ILE A 678 19.27 -10.10 -4.70
C ILE A 678 20.39 -9.09 -5.02
N LYS A 679 20.15 -8.25 -6.04
CA LYS A 679 20.83 -6.96 -6.23
C LYS A 679 19.87 -5.83 -5.89
N LEU A 680 20.28 -4.92 -4.99
CA LEU A 680 19.50 -3.74 -4.63
C LEU A 680 19.94 -2.55 -5.48
N ASN A 681 19.02 -1.93 -6.21
CA ASN A 681 19.30 -0.79 -7.08
C ASN A 681 18.41 0.39 -6.69
N VAL A 682 19.00 1.58 -6.51
CA VAL A 682 18.27 2.84 -6.41
C VAL A 682 18.46 3.56 -7.74
N THR A 683 17.41 3.56 -8.55
CA THR A 683 17.46 3.95 -9.97
C THR A 683 17.08 5.42 -10.20
N ALA A 684 16.26 6.01 -9.32
CA ALA A 684 15.89 7.41 -9.35
C ALA A 684 15.29 7.87 -8.01
N GLY A 685 15.34 9.16 -7.69
CA GLY A 685 14.77 9.70 -6.45
C GLY A 685 15.55 9.28 -5.20
N THR A 686 14.96 9.44 -4.03
CA THR A 686 15.62 9.14 -2.75
C THR A 686 15.02 7.92 -2.04
N LEU A 687 15.86 6.93 -1.75
CA LEU A 687 15.57 5.88 -0.78
C LEU A 687 16.21 6.23 0.57
N ARG A 688 15.39 6.46 1.60
CA ARG A 688 15.81 6.53 3.01
C ARG A 688 15.62 5.16 3.62
N TYR A 689 16.73 4.48 3.88
CA TYR A 689 16.72 3.08 4.29
C TYR A 689 17.07 2.94 5.77
N GLY A 690 16.10 2.53 6.58
CA GLY A 690 16.28 2.30 8.02
C GLY A 690 16.53 0.84 8.42
N GLY A 691 16.61 -0.09 7.46
CA GLY A 691 16.76 -1.53 7.70
C GLY A 691 18.18 -2.06 7.48
N GLU A 692 18.31 -3.39 7.56
CA GLU A 692 19.51 -4.13 7.20
C GLU A 692 19.34 -4.86 5.86
N ALA A 693 20.26 -4.63 4.92
CA ALA A 693 20.31 -5.30 3.63
C ALA A 693 21.50 -6.28 3.58
N ASN A 694 21.22 -7.57 3.40
CA ASN A 694 22.20 -8.60 3.13
C ASN A 694 22.00 -9.13 1.72
N VAL A 695 22.77 -8.61 0.77
CA VAL A 695 22.55 -8.73 -0.68
C VAL A 695 23.85 -9.00 -1.43
N VAL A 696 23.76 -9.24 -2.74
CA VAL A 696 24.94 -9.45 -3.60
C VAL A 696 25.69 -8.14 -3.83
N SER A 697 24.96 -7.10 -4.17
CA SER A 697 25.48 -5.75 -4.43
C SER A 697 24.39 -4.72 -4.19
N VAL A 698 24.83 -3.47 -4.02
CA VAL A 698 23.96 -2.29 -3.97
C VAL A 698 24.43 -1.32 -5.04
N THR A 699 23.53 -0.77 -5.85
CA THR A 699 23.85 0.22 -6.88
C THR A 699 22.99 1.47 -6.71
N VAL A 700 23.60 2.65 -6.80
CA VAL A 700 22.92 3.95 -6.77
C VAL A 700 23.21 4.68 -8.08
N ASP A 701 22.20 4.88 -8.91
CA ASP A 701 22.33 5.52 -10.23
C ASP A 701 22.59 7.04 -10.11
N LYS A 702 23.08 7.66 -11.20
CA LYS A 702 23.60 9.04 -11.23
C LYS A 702 22.68 10.12 -10.63
N ASP A 703 21.37 9.97 -10.81
CA ASP A 703 20.36 10.93 -10.35
C ASP A 703 19.55 10.40 -9.15
N ALA A 704 20.04 9.33 -8.52
CA ALA A 704 19.44 8.71 -7.35
C ALA A 704 20.18 9.07 -6.06
N THR A 705 19.48 8.94 -4.93
CA THR A 705 20.03 9.16 -3.60
C THR A 705 19.68 7.99 -2.68
N LEU A 706 20.68 7.41 -2.04
CA LEU A 706 20.53 6.41 -0.98
C LEU A 706 21.00 7.04 0.33
N LEU A 707 20.09 7.15 1.29
CA LEU A 707 20.38 7.67 2.63
C LEU A 707 20.24 6.57 3.68
N ASP A 708 21.20 6.56 4.60
CA ASP A 708 21.23 5.68 5.79
C ASP A 708 21.34 4.18 5.43
N GLY A 709 21.17 3.31 6.42
CA GLY A 709 21.09 1.86 6.24
C GLY A 709 22.39 1.10 6.52
N ASN A 710 22.22 -0.20 6.75
CA ASN A 710 23.33 -1.15 6.96
C ASN A 710 23.37 -2.16 5.81
N TYR A 711 24.50 -2.24 5.12
CA TYR A 711 24.66 -3.02 3.90
C TYR A 711 25.73 -4.09 4.08
N THR A 712 25.34 -5.36 4.04
CA THR A 712 26.24 -6.48 3.82
C THR A 712 26.17 -6.86 2.35
N VAL A 713 27.27 -6.66 1.63
CA VAL A 713 27.39 -7.01 0.20
C VAL A 713 28.35 -8.18 0.05
N ASN A 714 27.88 -9.26 -0.55
CA ASN A 714 28.59 -10.53 -0.54
C ASN A 714 29.37 -10.74 -1.85
N LYS A 715 30.68 -10.95 -1.73
CA LYS A 715 31.51 -11.30 -2.90
C LYS A 715 31.23 -12.75 -3.29
N MET A 716 30.73 -12.94 -4.52
CA MET A 716 30.47 -14.28 -5.04
C MET A 716 31.78 -14.92 -5.51
N THR A 717 32.21 -15.97 -4.83
CA THR A 717 33.46 -16.70 -5.13
C THR A 717 33.22 -17.96 -5.96
N THR A 718 32.05 -18.59 -5.81
CA THR A 718 31.64 -19.78 -6.56
C THR A 718 30.68 -19.35 -7.68
N ILE A 719 31.24 -18.79 -8.76
CA ILE A 719 30.49 -18.35 -9.94
C ILE A 719 30.45 -19.50 -10.96
N ALA A 720 29.28 -19.74 -11.54
CA ALA A 720 29.08 -20.74 -12.59
C ALA A 720 30.02 -20.50 -13.80
N ALA A 721 30.53 -21.59 -14.39
CA ALA A 721 31.46 -21.52 -15.51
C ALA A 721 30.85 -20.75 -16.70
N GLY A 722 31.64 -19.82 -17.28
CA GLY A 722 31.23 -18.97 -18.39
C GLY A 722 30.52 -17.67 -17.99
N PHE A 723 30.30 -17.44 -16.69
CA PHE A 723 29.74 -16.20 -16.16
C PHE A 723 30.78 -15.35 -15.42
N ARG A 724 30.51 -14.05 -15.35
CA ARG A 724 31.30 -13.08 -14.59
C ARG A 724 30.39 -11.99 -14.06
N ASP A 725 30.66 -11.53 -12.84
CA ASP A 725 29.98 -10.40 -12.23
C ASP A 725 30.92 -9.65 -11.29
N ASP A 726 31.34 -8.47 -11.74
CA ASP A 726 32.30 -7.62 -11.06
C ASP A 726 31.65 -6.73 -9.99
N ASP A 727 30.32 -6.70 -9.94
CA ASP A 727 29.55 -5.88 -9.01
C ASP A 727 29.46 -6.55 -7.64
N THR A 728 29.47 -7.89 -7.61
CA THR A 728 29.36 -8.69 -6.38
C THR A 728 30.34 -8.23 -5.31
N GLY A 729 29.85 -8.10 -4.07
CA GLY A 729 30.64 -7.63 -2.93
C GLY A 729 30.88 -6.12 -2.88
N ASN A 730 30.21 -5.34 -3.74
CA ASN A 730 30.35 -3.89 -3.77
C ASN A 730 29.02 -3.17 -3.50
N VAL A 731 29.14 -2.04 -2.81
CA VAL A 731 28.24 -0.90 -2.99
C VAL A 731 28.82 -0.04 -4.12
N ILE A 732 28.03 0.27 -5.14
CA ILE A 732 28.41 1.04 -6.32
C ILE A 732 27.59 2.32 -6.32
N ASN A 733 28.24 3.47 -6.19
CA ASN A 733 27.58 4.76 -6.10
C ASN A 733 27.97 5.69 -7.26
N HIS A 734 27.03 5.88 -8.18
CA HIS A 734 27.08 6.89 -9.23
C HIS A 734 26.28 8.16 -8.88
N GLY A 735 25.30 8.04 -7.99
CA GLY A 735 24.48 9.14 -7.48
C GLY A 735 24.97 9.70 -6.16
N THR A 736 24.09 9.79 -5.17
CA THR A 736 24.44 10.20 -3.81
C THR A 736 24.25 9.06 -2.82
N LEU A 737 25.32 8.63 -2.15
CA LEU A 737 25.26 7.79 -0.97
C LEU A 737 25.56 8.65 0.25
N GLY A 738 24.68 8.66 1.25
CA GLY A 738 24.89 9.52 2.40
C GLY A 738 24.04 9.23 3.62
N ILE A 739 24.03 10.19 4.53
CA ILE A 739 23.40 10.07 5.85
C ILE A 739 22.40 11.21 6.05
N SER A 740 21.30 10.93 6.74
CA SER A 740 20.23 11.90 7.02
C SER A 740 20.25 12.47 8.44
N SER A 741 21.03 11.89 9.35
CA SER A 741 21.17 12.33 10.75
C SER A 741 22.64 12.53 11.17
N PRO A 742 22.99 13.60 11.91
CA PRO A 742 24.35 13.82 12.39
C PRO A 742 24.81 12.79 13.45
N ASP A 743 23.89 12.00 14.00
CA ASP A 743 24.17 10.88 14.90
C ASP A 743 24.00 9.50 14.23
N GLY A 744 23.65 9.49 12.93
CA GLY A 744 23.51 8.27 12.15
C GLY A 744 24.83 7.78 11.56
N CYS A 745 24.83 6.55 11.07
CA CYS A 745 25.94 5.95 10.34
C CYS A 745 25.41 5.09 9.19
N VAL A 746 26.16 5.03 8.08
CA VAL A 746 26.00 4.01 7.06
C VAL A 746 27.11 2.98 7.24
N GLU A 747 26.75 1.73 7.51
CA GLU A 747 27.71 0.63 7.62
C GLU A 747 27.71 -0.21 6.34
N ILE A 748 28.89 -0.39 5.74
CA ILE A 748 29.10 -1.23 4.57
C ILE A 748 30.04 -2.38 4.95
N ALA A 749 29.49 -3.57 5.13
CA ALA A 749 30.24 -4.81 5.21
C ALA A 749 30.53 -5.34 3.79
N GLY A 750 31.61 -4.83 3.20
CA GLY A 750 32.07 -5.14 1.84
C GLY A 750 32.92 -4.01 1.28
N ASP A 751 33.03 -3.95 -0.05
CA ASP A 751 33.77 -2.90 -0.76
C ASP A 751 32.82 -1.75 -1.21
N LEU A 752 33.38 -0.56 -1.41
CA LEU A 752 32.69 0.60 -1.98
C LEU A 752 33.40 1.06 -3.25
N LYS A 753 32.64 1.25 -4.33
CA LYS A 753 33.08 1.92 -5.56
C LYS A 753 32.22 3.16 -5.75
N ALA A 754 32.82 4.34 -5.77
CA ALA A 754 32.08 5.59 -5.88
C ALA A 754 32.72 6.53 -6.90
N ASP A 755 31.91 7.01 -7.85
CA ASP A 755 32.23 8.15 -8.74
C ASP A 755 31.17 9.28 -8.64
N GLY A 756 30.14 9.08 -7.80
CA GLY A 756 29.14 10.07 -7.44
C GLY A 756 29.51 10.88 -6.18
N THR A 757 28.50 11.30 -5.43
CA THR A 757 28.67 12.01 -4.16
C THR A 757 28.61 11.07 -2.96
N LEU A 758 29.57 11.19 -2.05
CA LEU A 758 29.52 10.61 -0.71
C LEU A 758 29.23 11.73 0.28
N ARG A 759 28.11 11.64 1.01
CA ARG A 759 27.62 12.73 1.87
C ARG A 759 27.53 12.31 3.34
N GLY A 760 28.45 12.81 4.15
CA GLY A 760 28.37 12.74 5.61
C GLY A 760 27.50 13.86 6.20
N MET A 761 27.30 13.85 7.52
CA MET A 761 26.52 14.85 8.23
C MET A 761 27.21 15.30 9.53
N ALA A 762 27.71 16.53 9.55
CA ALA A 762 28.44 17.10 10.68
C ALA A 762 27.50 17.65 11.76
N GLY A 763 28.07 17.89 12.96
CA GLY A 763 27.38 18.53 14.08
C GLY A 763 26.76 17.57 15.11
N GLY A 764 27.03 16.27 15.01
CA GLY A 764 26.61 15.26 15.98
C GLY A 764 27.76 14.36 16.39
N SER A 765 27.42 13.20 16.93
CA SER A 765 28.37 12.23 17.48
C SER A 765 29.02 11.31 16.44
N ASP A 766 28.44 11.19 15.23
CA ASP A 766 28.90 10.23 14.22
C ASP A 766 28.83 10.77 12.77
N GLY A 767 27.71 10.57 12.08
CA GLY A 767 27.41 11.17 10.78
C GLY A 767 28.28 10.69 9.61
N GLN A 768 28.98 9.56 9.75
CA GLN A 768 29.99 9.08 8.80
C GLN A 768 29.60 7.76 8.10
N ILE A 769 30.17 7.53 6.91
CA ILE A 769 30.08 6.26 6.17
C ILE A 769 31.25 5.37 6.59
N ARG A 770 30.98 4.13 7.00
CA ARG A 770 32.00 3.16 7.38
C ARG A 770 32.02 1.98 6.43
N VAL A 771 33.20 1.61 5.96
CA VAL A 771 33.40 0.51 5.01
C VAL A 771 34.35 -0.51 5.62
N SER A 772 33.97 -1.78 5.64
CA SER A 772 34.84 -2.84 6.18
C SER A 772 35.98 -3.18 5.22
N GLY A 773 35.71 -3.18 3.91
CA GLY A 773 36.63 -3.48 2.82
C GLY A 773 37.32 -2.24 2.22
N THR A 774 37.59 -2.30 0.92
CA THR A 774 38.25 -1.25 0.12
C THR A 774 37.25 -0.21 -0.33
N ALA A 775 37.62 1.07 -0.25
CA ALA A 775 36.84 2.18 -0.81
C ALA A 775 37.59 2.79 -2.01
N ALA A 776 37.14 2.48 -3.23
CA ALA A 776 37.61 3.10 -4.47
C ALA A 776 36.77 4.35 -4.77
N ILE A 777 37.41 5.52 -4.79
CA ILE A 777 36.75 6.83 -4.81
C ILE A 777 37.19 7.72 -5.98
N ASP A 778 37.81 7.15 -7.01
CA ASP A 778 38.21 7.91 -8.19
C ASP A 778 36.97 8.50 -8.88
N GLY A 779 36.92 9.82 -8.94
CA GLY A 779 35.77 10.54 -9.46
C GLY A 779 34.70 10.87 -8.41
N ALA A 780 34.80 10.41 -7.17
CA ALA A 780 33.84 10.78 -6.13
C ALA A 780 34.01 12.23 -5.65
N THR A 781 32.89 12.88 -5.32
CA THR A 781 32.86 14.14 -4.55
C THR A 781 32.49 13.84 -3.10
N LEU A 782 33.28 14.28 -2.13
CA LEU A 782 32.96 14.10 -0.71
C LEU A 782 32.48 15.39 -0.07
N LEU A 783 31.30 15.31 0.55
CA LEU A 783 30.66 16.45 1.20
C LEU A 783 30.27 16.09 2.63
N ALA A 784 30.19 17.10 3.47
CA ALA A 784 29.53 17.00 4.77
C ALA A 784 28.41 18.03 4.81
N ALA A 785 27.17 17.56 4.88
CA ALA A 785 26.06 18.43 5.25
C ALA A 785 26.29 18.95 6.67
N ASN A 786 25.77 20.14 6.96
CA ASN A 786 25.90 20.83 8.23
C ASN A 786 27.34 21.17 8.66
N ILE A 787 28.33 21.14 7.77
CA ILE A 787 29.70 21.49 8.14
C ILE A 787 29.86 23.02 8.32
N LEU A 788 30.47 23.43 9.43
CA LEU A 788 30.83 24.83 9.65
C LEU A 788 32.20 25.16 9.05
N PRO A 789 32.46 26.42 8.70
CA PRO A 789 33.81 26.86 8.34
C PRO A 789 34.85 26.50 9.42
N HIS A 790 36.01 26.06 8.95
CA HIS A 790 37.16 25.52 9.69
C HIS A 790 36.89 24.25 10.50
N GLU A 791 35.73 23.60 10.31
CA GLU A 791 35.47 22.28 10.87
C GLU A 791 36.13 21.19 10.02
N ASN A 792 36.70 20.19 10.69
CA ASN A 792 37.26 19.00 10.08
C ASN A 792 36.34 17.82 10.40
N PHE A 793 35.80 17.17 9.38
CA PHE A 793 34.81 16.09 9.55
C PHE A 793 35.21 14.84 8.76
N SER A 794 35.11 13.67 9.38
CA SER A 794 35.34 12.37 8.71
C SER A 794 34.08 11.95 7.96
N VAL A 795 34.09 12.02 6.63
CA VAL A 795 32.94 11.60 5.81
C VAL A 795 32.93 10.08 5.63
N LEU A 796 34.12 9.51 5.42
CA LEU A 796 34.28 8.09 5.15
C LEU A 796 35.45 7.53 5.96
N ALA A 797 35.25 6.38 6.59
CA ALA A 797 36.29 5.62 7.27
C ALA A 797 36.31 4.16 6.78
N VAL A 798 37.50 3.60 6.56
CA VAL A 798 37.70 2.18 6.24
C VAL A 798 38.28 1.43 7.44
N LYS A 799 37.76 0.23 7.72
CA LYS A 799 38.20 -0.57 8.88
C LYS A 799 39.36 -1.51 8.53
N ASN A 800 39.12 -2.50 7.68
CA ASN A 800 40.10 -3.54 7.37
C ASN A 800 40.82 -3.30 6.03
N GLY A 801 40.13 -2.73 5.03
CA GLY A 801 40.70 -2.42 3.71
C GLY A 801 41.46 -1.08 3.64
N ASN A 802 41.57 -0.56 2.42
CA ASN A 802 42.29 0.68 2.08
C ASN A 802 41.40 1.63 1.28
N ILE A 803 41.78 2.91 1.25
CA ILE A 803 41.20 3.90 0.33
C ILE A 803 42.04 3.90 -0.96
N GLN A 804 41.39 3.83 -2.11
CA GLN A 804 42.03 3.89 -3.44
C GLN A 804 41.47 5.07 -4.22
N GLY A 805 42.35 5.78 -4.93
CA GLY A 805 42.00 6.94 -5.73
C GLY A 805 42.08 8.27 -4.98
N SER A 806 41.61 9.34 -5.60
CA SER A 806 41.57 10.69 -5.02
C SER A 806 40.23 11.39 -5.26
N PRO A 807 39.72 12.17 -4.30
CA PRO A 807 38.44 12.83 -4.44
C PRO A 807 38.51 13.96 -5.46
N GLN A 808 37.42 14.22 -6.18
CA GLN A 808 37.34 15.33 -7.13
C GLN A 808 37.56 16.69 -6.45
N ASN A 809 37.03 16.84 -5.23
CA ASN A 809 37.16 18.06 -4.46
C ASN A 809 38.41 18.09 -3.57
N ALA A 810 39.54 17.58 -4.07
CA ALA A 810 40.83 17.66 -3.42
C ALA A 810 41.38 19.11 -3.34
N THR A 811 42.50 19.28 -2.64
CA THR A 811 43.17 20.58 -2.50
C THR A 811 43.46 21.20 -3.87
N GLY A 812 42.94 22.42 -4.10
CA GLY A 812 43.03 23.15 -5.38
C GLY A 812 41.75 23.13 -6.21
N THR A 813 40.83 22.21 -5.94
CA THR A 813 39.52 22.07 -6.64
C THR A 813 38.36 21.97 -5.64
N PRO A 814 38.19 22.89 -4.68
CA PRO A 814 37.17 22.76 -3.64
C PRO A 814 35.76 22.72 -4.22
N TYR A 815 34.88 21.94 -3.58
CA TYR A 815 33.44 22.04 -3.82
C TYR A 815 32.92 23.35 -3.21
N LYS A 816 32.07 24.06 -3.94
CA LYS A 816 31.61 25.40 -3.57
C LYS A 816 30.15 25.37 -3.18
N THR A 817 29.86 25.42 -1.88
CA THR A 817 28.52 25.82 -1.40
C THR A 817 28.39 27.33 -1.55
N GLY A 818 27.21 27.90 -1.27
CA GLY A 818 27.02 29.35 -1.32
C GLY A 818 27.95 30.14 -0.40
N LEU A 819 28.29 29.58 0.75
CA LEU A 819 29.04 30.27 1.82
C LEU A 819 30.33 29.57 2.26
N ALA A 820 30.67 28.44 1.64
CA ALA A 820 31.88 27.70 1.99
C ALA A 820 32.53 26.98 0.81
N ASN A 821 33.84 26.82 0.92
CA ASN A 821 34.64 25.92 0.09
C ASN A 821 34.94 24.65 0.88
N ILE A 822 34.54 23.50 0.37
CA ILE A 822 34.74 22.19 1.00
C ILE A 822 35.83 21.43 0.25
N THR A 823 36.93 21.15 0.93
CA THR A 823 38.08 20.40 0.40
C THR A 823 38.17 19.05 1.08
N ALA A 824 38.27 17.98 0.30
CA ALA A 824 38.48 16.62 0.78
C ALA A 824 39.97 16.26 0.80
N SER A 825 40.39 15.50 1.80
CA SER A 825 41.75 14.96 1.90
C SER A 825 41.73 13.53 2.45
N VAL A 826 42.58 12.67 1.91
CA VAL A 826 42.74 11.29 2.38
C VAL A 826 43.78 11.29 3.50
N ALA A 827 43.38 10.85 4.70
CA ALA A 827 44.20 10.80 5.90
C ALA A 827 44.26 9.35 6.43
N GLY A 828 45.18 8.56 5.88
CA GLY A 828 45.33 7.15 6.27
C GLY A 828 44.12 6.31 5.84
N LYS A 829 43.30 5.91 6.82
CA LYS A 829 42.07 5.11 6.62
C LYS A 829 40.78 5.95 6.66
N GLU A 830 40.89 7.27 6.70
CA GLU A 830 39.75 8.18 6.70
C GLU A 830 39.85 9.16 5.53
N ILE A 831 38.70 9.60 5.01
CA ILE A 831 38.61 10.76 4.15
C ILE A 831 37.93 11.86 4.94
N LYS A 832 38.68 12.94 5.17
CA LYS A 832 38.21 14.11 5.90
C LYS A 832 37.90 15.23 4.94
N VAL A 833 36.82 15.95 5.24
CA VAL A 833 36.52 17.21 4.58
C VAL A 833 36.77 18.35 5.55
N THR A 834 37.39 19.40 5.04
CA THR A 834 37.59 20.67 5.72
C THR A 834 36.79 21.73 4.97
N SER A 835 36.04 22.53 5.71
CA SER A 835 35.29 23.66 5.16
C SER A 835 36.04 24.97 5.43
N GLU A 836 36.01 25.91 4.49
CA GLU A 836 36.56 27.25 4.63
C GLU A 836 35.48 28.26 4.24
N ALA A 837 35.32 29.35 5.00
CA ALA A 837 34.32 30.37 4.67
C ALA A 837 34.66 31.01 3.31
N ALA A 838 33.68 31.07 2.42
CA ALA A 838 33.87 31.61 1.07
C ALA A 838 32.58 32.15 0.48
N ASN A 839 32.61 33.36 -0.07
CA ASN A 839 31.46 33.92 -0.78
C ASN A 839 31.41 33.39 -2.23
N ASN A 840 30.60 32.37 -2.48
CA ASN A 840 30.37 31.81 -3.81
C ASN A 840 28.99 32.20 -4.38
N LEU A 841 28.35 33.23 -3.82
CA LEU A 841 27.02 33.67 -4.22
C LEU A 841 27.04 34.30 -5.63
N GLY A 842 28.17 34.81 -6.12
CA GLY A 842 28.22 35.55 -7.38
C GLY A 842 27.60 36.95 -7.22
N LYS A 843 26.81 37.43 -8.19
CA LYS A 843 26.18 38.75 -8.10
C LYS A 843 25.07 38.72 -7.03
N VAL A 844 25.22 39.58 -6.02
CA VAL A 844 24.28 39.78 -4.92
C VAL A 844 23.78 41.23 -4.88
N ASP A 845 22.60 41.45 -4.30
CA ASP A 845 22.10 42.80 -4.01
C ASP A 845 22.63 43.33 -2.66
N ALA A 846 22.30 44.58 -2.33
CA ALA A 846 22.78 45.23 -1.10
C ALA A 846 22.31 44.52 0.18
N VAL A 847 21.09 43.97 0.19
CA VAL A 847 20.51 43.30 1.36
C VAL A 847 21.19 41.96 1.57
N GLN A 848 21.40 41.20 0.49
CA GLN A 848 22.12 39.93 0.50
C GLN A 848 23.57 40.12 0.97
N GLN A 849 24.25 41.17 0.50
CA GLN A 849 25.63 41.48 0.89
C GLN A 849 25.73 41.83 2.39
N GLU A 850 24.85 42.71 2.88
CA GLU A 850 24.81 43.12 4.28
C GLU A 850 24.47 41.93 5.20
N THR A 851 23.51 41.11 4.79
CA THR A 851 23.12 39.91 5.56
C THR A 851 24.23 38.87 5.57
N TYR A 852 24.94 38.68 4.45
CA TYR A 852 26.13 37.84 4.37
C TYR A 852 27.19 38.29 5.38
N GLU A 853 27.54 39.59 5.39
CA GLU A 853 28.51 40.16 6.32
C GLU A 853 28.09 39.96 7.78
N ALA A 854 26.81 40.16 8.09
CA ALA A 854 26.27 39.94 9.42
C ALA A 854 26.32 38.47 9.85
N MET A 855 26.02 37.51 8.95
CA MET A 855 26.10 36.08 9.25
C MET A 855 27.56 35.62 9.46
N GLU A 856 28.51 36.20 8.72
CA GLU A 856 29.94 35.91 8.92
C GLU A 856 30.47 36.51 10.23
N SER A 857 30.12 37.75 10.57
CA SER A 857 30.48 38.32 11.88
C SER A 857 29.83 37.54 13.02
N MET A 858 28.56 37.14 12.87
CA MET A 858 27.88 36.27 13.83
C MET A 858 28.61 34.94 14.03
N ARG A 859 29.09 34.31 12.95
CA ARG A 859 29.86 33.08 13.04
C ARG A 859 31.15 33.27 13.86
N GLN A 860 31.85 34.39 13.65
CA GLN A 860 33.09 34.71 14.38
C GLN A 860 32.81 34.98 15.85
N ASP A 861 31.76 35.73 16.17
CA ASP A 861 31.39 36.11 17.54
C ASP A 861 30.86 34.93 18.36
N LEU A 862 30.17 33.97 17.72
CA LEU A 862 29.64 32.77 18.36
C LEU A 862 30.67 31.63 18.47
N ALA A 863 31.96 31.90 18.22
CA ALA A 863 33.01 30.89 18.38
C ALA A 863 33.03 30.34 19.82
N GLY A 864 32.80 29.03 19.97
CA GLY A 864 32.73 28.34 21.27
C GLY A 864 31.35 28.38 21.95
N ASP A 865 30.34 29.00 21.33
CA ASP A 865 28.95 29.04 21.81
C ASP A 865 28.11 27.95 21.12
N GLU A 866 27.26 27.24 21.87
CA GLU A 866 26.39 26.18 21.33
C GLU A 866 25.44 26.68 20.23
N ARG A 867 25.07 27.97 20.25
CA ARG A 867 24.21 28.61 19.25
C ARG A 867 24.84 28.65 17.86
N LEU A 868 26.17 28.57 17.74
CA LEU A 868 26.88 28.49 16.46
C LEU A 868 26.37 27.34 15.58
N SER A 869 25.94 26.23 16.20
CA SER A 869 25.36 25.07 15.52
C SER A 869 24.14 25.42 14.66
N GLN A 870 23.40 26.47 14.99
CA GLN A 870 22.22 26.89 14.24
C GLN A 870 22.55 27.48 12.86
N LEU A 871 23.82 27.86 12.62
CA LEU A 871 24.28 28.32 11.29
C LEU A 871 24.58 27.16 10.33
N ARG A 872 24.73 25.92 10.81
CA ARG A 872 25.16 24.76 10.02
C ARG A 872 24.38 24.55 8.71
N PRO A 873 23.04 24.60 8.70
CA PRO A 873 22.29 24.36 7.47
C PRO A 873 22.54 25.43 6.40
N LEU A 874 22.77 26.69 6.82
CA LEU A 874 23.01 27.82 5.93
C LEU A 874 24.31 27.64 5.11
N TYR A 875 25.38 27.13 5.73
CA TYR A 875 26.66 26.87 5.06
C TYR A 875 26.63 25.67 4.10
N SER A 876 25.59 24.84 4.18
CA SER A 876 25.40 23.67 3.31
C SER A 876 24.54 23.97 2.08
N LEU A 877 23.97 25.17 1.98
CA LEU A 877 23.12 25.54 0.87
C LEU A 877 23.94 25.85 -0.39
N GLU A 878 23.43 25.39 -1.53
CA GLU A 878 23.90 25.82 -2.85
C GLU A 878 23.73 27.34 -3.04
N PRO A 879 24.55 27.99 -3.90
CA PRO A 879 24.59 29.46 -4.03
C PRO A 879 23.23 30.15 -4.17
N GLU A 880 22.33 29.65 -5.02
CA GLU A 880 21.01 30.26 -5.24
C GLU A 880 20.09 30.10 -4.02
N LYS A 881 20.12 28.95 -3.34
CA LYS A 881 19.34 28.74 -2.11
C LYS A 881 19.89 29.59 -0.97
N ALA A 882 21.21 29.73 -0.89
CA ALA A 882 21.86 30.61 0.08
C ALA A 882 21.48 32.07 -0.15
N LYS A 883 21.45 32.57 -1.40
CA LYS A 883 20.92 33.93 -1.71
C LYS A 883 19.50 34.12 -1.20
N GLY A 884 18.61 33.18 -1.52
CA GLY A 884 17.22 33.22 -1.07
C GLY A 884 17.10 33.22 0.46
N ALA A 885 17.93 32.42 1.14
CA ALA A 885 18.02 32.41 2.60
C ALA A 885 18.48 33.77 3.15
N LEU A 886 19.53 34.36 2.59
CA LEU A 886 20.05 35.66 3.02
C LEU A 886 19.03 36.79 2.82
N SER A 887 18.36 36.84 1.67
CA SER A 887 17.26 37.80 1.42
C SER A 887 16.13 37.63 2.43
N ALA A 888 15.75 36.39 2.76
CA ALA A 888 14.73 36.11 3.76
C ALA A 888 15.17 36.48 5.19
N ILE A 889 16.44 36.25 5.54
CA ILE A 889 17.04 36.62 6.83
C ILE A 889 17.02 38.14 7.02
N GLY A 890 17.38 38.92 6.00
CA GLY A 890 17.41 40.38 6.03
C GLY A 890 16.08 41.09 5.78
N SER A 891 15.01 40.36 5.45
CA SER A 891 13.69 40.95 5.17
C SER A 891 12.94 41.38 6.44
N SER A 892 12.06 42.37 6.34
CA SER A 892 11.10 42.72 7.42
C SER A 892 9.89 43.50 6.88
N GLY A 893 8.68 43.12 7.31
CA GLY A 893 7.44 43.84 6.97
C GLY A 893 7.14 45.07 7.85
N ALA A 894 7.95 45.31 8.89
CA ALA A 894 7.63 46.31 9.92
C ALA A 894 7.65 47.75 9.42
N THR A 895 8.63 48.11 8.59
CA THR A 895 8.77 49.47 8.02
C THR A 895 7.63 49.78 7.04
N GLN A 896 7.12 48.76 6.33
CA GLN A 896 5.96 48.85 5.44
C GLN A 896 4.66 49.04 6.22
N LEU A 897 4.44 48.28 7.31
CA LEU A 897 3.28 48.48 8.19
C LEU A 897 3.27 49.87 8.85
N ALA A 898 4.43 50.36 9.30
CA ALA A 898 4.53 51.71 9.88
C ALA A 898 4.15 52.80 8.85
N ALA A 899 4.62 52.67 7.61
CA ALA A 899 4.25 53.61 6.55
C ALA A 899 2.75 53.56 6.23
N LEU A 900 2.16 52.35 6.11
CA LEU A 900 0.73 52.18 5.88
C LEU A 900 -0.13 52.82 6.98
N ALA A 901 0.26 52.66 8.24
CA ALA A 901 -0.45 53.26 9.37
C ALA A 901 -0.43 54.80 9.34
N GLN A 902 0.71 55.41 8.98
CA GLN A 902 0.85 56.87 8.98
C GLN A 902 0.34 57.55 7.71
N GLN A 903 0.42 56.88 6.56
CA GLN A 903 -0.10 57.38 5.29
C GLN A 903 -1.61 57.15 5.15
N SER A 904 -2.20 56.31 6.02
CA SER A 904 -3.63 56.06 6.08
C SER A 904 -4.42 57.36 6.00
N THR A 905 -5.29 57.46 4.99
CA THR A 905 -6.19 58.60 4.80
C THR A 905 -7.57 58.32 5.38
N VAL A 906 -7.75 57.24 6.16
CA VAL A 906 -9.06 56.82 6.65
C VAL A 906 -9.68 57.92 7.54
N SER A 907 -8.95 58.45 8.53
CA SER A 907 -9.42 59.57 9.36
C SER A 907 -9.75 60.80 8.51
N GLY A 908 -8.81 61.23 7.66
CA GLY A 908 -8.98 62.40 6.81
C GLY A 908 -10.19 62.30 5.87
N ARG A 909 -10.40 61.17 5.19
CA ARG A 909 -11.53 60.94 4.29
C ARG A 909 -12.85 60.88 5.04
N VAL A 910 -12.90 60.15 6.16
CA VAL A 910 -14.09 60.09 7.02
C VAL A 910 -14.57 61.49 7.41
N ILE A 911 -13.64 62.38 7.80
CA ILE A 911 -13.97 63.75 8.22
C ILE A 911 -14.25 64.66 7.02
N SER A 912 -13.45 64.55 5.96
CA SER A 912 -13.64 65.30 4.71
C SER A 912 -15.03 65.04 4.15
N ASP A 913 -15.40 63.78 3.93
CA ASP A 913 -16.68 63.41 3.33
C ASP A 913 -17.84 63.83 4.25
N ARG A 914 -17.66 63.70 5.57
CA ARG A 914 -18.67 64.13 6.55
C ARG A 914 -18.94 65.63 6.48
N LEU A 915 -17.90 66.46 6.50
CA LEU A 915 -18.03 67.92 6.59
C LEU A 915 -18.30 68.58 5.24
N ASN A 916 -17.75 68.05 4.15
CA ASN A 916 -18.11 68.44 2.79
C ASN A 916 -19.57 68.19 2.45
N THR A 917 -20.27 67.42 3.29
CA THR A 917 -21.69 67.16 3.16
C THR A 917 -22.54 67.86 4.23
N ALA A 918 -22.01 68.04 5.45
CA ALA A 918 -22.66 68.82 6.50
C ALA A 918 -22.97 70.26 6.09
N PHE A 919 -22.15 70.83 5.20
CA PHE A 919 -22.28 72.21 4.71
C PHE A 919 -22.94 72.32 3.33
N SER A 920 -23.37 71.18 2.77
CA SER A 920 -23.83 71.05 1.38
C SER A 920 -25.35 71.24 1.20
N LEU A 921 -26.09 71.49 2.29
CA LEU A 921 -27.56 71.59 2.31
C LEU A 921 -28.07 73.03 2.18
N GLN A 922 -27.49 73.85 1.29
CA GLN A 922 -28.04 75.18 1.02
C GLN A 922 -29.11 75.14 -0.09
N PRO A 923 -30.24 75.87 0.07
CA PRO A 923 -31.28 75.96 -0.95
C PRO A 923 -30.77 76.72 -2.18
N VAL A 924 -30.68 76.05 -3.31
CA VAL A 924 -30.37 76.68 -4.61
C VAL A 924 -31.69 76.98 -5.32
N ALA A 925 -31.95 78.26 -5.64
CA ALA A 925 -33.07 78.63 -6.50
C ALA A 925 -32.77 78.17 -7.95
N LEU A 926 -33.36 77.06 -8.36
CA LEU A 926 -33.15 76.50 -9.70
C LEU A 926 -33.86 77.38 -10.74
N THR A 927 -33.07 77.95 -11.65
CA THR A 927 -33.57 78.40 -12.95
C THR A 927 -33.13 77.35 -13.97
N ILE A 928 -34.09 76.58 -14.51
CA ILE A 928 -33.79 75.60 -15.56
C ILE A 928 -33.72 76.36 -16.89
N PRO A 929 -32.58 76.42 -17.58
CA PRO A 929 -32.57 76.90 -18.96
C PRO A 929 -33.19 75.85 -19.87
N ALA A 930 -34.13 76.27 -20.72
CA ALA A 930 -34.58 75.46 -21.84
C ALA A 930 -33.36 75.03 -22.68
N SER A 931 -33.21 73.73 -22.86
CA SER A 931 -31.99 73.10 -23.34
C SER A 931 -31.64 73.53 -24.77
N LYS A 932 -30.46 74.12 -25.00
CA LYS A 932 -29.68 73.96 -26.26
C LYS A 932 -28.18 74.08 -26.03
N LEU A 933 -27.42 73.11 -26.59
CA LEU A 933 -25.99 73.20 -26.87
C LEU A 933 -25.81 73.82 -28.28
N ARG A 934 -25.90 75.15 -28.42
CA ARG A 934 -25.34 75.91 -29.57
C ARG A 934 -25.50 77.43 -29.44
N ASP A 935 -24.45 78.17 -29.82
CA ASP A 935 -24.41 79.63 -29.95
C ASP A 935 -25.24 80.14 -31.14
N SER A 936 -26.20 81.05 -30.87
CA SER A 936 -26.53 82.17 -31.77
C SER A 936 -27.47 83.18 -31.10
N GLY A 937 -26.99 84.42 -30.94
CA GLY A 937 -27.71 85.71 -30.97
C GLY A 937 -29.06 85.92 -30.25
N GLN A 938 -29.04 86.80 -29.24
CA GLN A 938 -30.09 87.71 -28.73
C GLN A 938 -31.58 87.30 -28.82
N GLU A 939 -32.22 87.08 -27.65
CA GLU A 939 -33.32 87.88 -27.09
C GLU A 939 -33.77 87.29 -25.72
N GLU A 940 -34.27 88.16 -24.82
CA GLU A 940 -34.71 87.85 -23.45
C GLU A 940 -35.96 86.95 -23.43
N GLU A 941 -35.92 85.78 -22.78
CA GLU A 941 -37.14 85.11 -22.30
C GLU A 941 -36.91 84.32 -20.99
N ALA A 942 -37.89 84.43 -20.09
CA ALA A 942 -37.84 84.03 -18.69
C ALA A 942 -37.91 82.50 -18.48
N GLY A 943 -36.90 81.93 -17.83
CA GLY A 943 -36.87 80.52 -17.40
C GLY A 943 -37.77 80.23 -16.19
N LEU A 944 -38.32 79.01 -16.13
CA LEU A 944 -39.21 78.54 -15.07
C LEU A 944 -38.47 78.45 -13.72
N ARG A 945 -38.97 79.14 -12.70
CA ARG A 945 -38.49 79.07 -11.31
C ARG A 945 -39.29 78.00 -10.54
N LEU A 946 -38.61 76.93 -10.10
CA LEU A 946 -39.17 75.94 -9.19
C LEU A 946 -38.53 76.11 -7.81
N THR A 947 -39.36 76.38 -6.79
CA THR A 947 -38.94 76.43 -5.40
C THR A 947 -39.13 75.06 -4.77
N THR A 948 -38.04 74.36 -4.45
CA THR A 948 -38.07 73.12 -3.67
C THR A 948 -37.61 73.41 -2.24
N GLN A 949 -38.28 72.82 -1.25
CA GLN A 949 -37.86 72.85 0.16
C GLN A 949 -36.92 71.67 0.42
N LEU A 950 -35.63 71.96 0.60
CA LEU A 950 -34.65 71.02 1.13
C LEU A 950 -34.70 71.00 2.68
N PRO A 951 -34.38 69.87 3.33
CA PRO A 951 -34.39 69.74 4.78
C PRO A 951 -33.53 70.81 5.45
N VAL A 952 -34.12 71.47 6.45
CA VAL A 952 -33.47 72.46 7.33
C VAL A 952 -32.17 71.89 7.87
N ALA A 953 -31.12 72.72 8.00
CA ALA A 953 -29.88 72.35 8.67
C ALA A 953 -30.18 71.74 10.05
N GLN A 954 -30.12 70.41 10.15
CA GLN A 954 -30.45 69.70 11.38
C GLN A 954 -29.30 69.79 12.39
N ASP A 955 -29.63 69.92 13.66
CA ASP A 955 -28.69 70.21 14.73
C ASP A 955 -27.73 69.04 14.98
N ASN A 956 -28.21 67.79 14.95
CA ASN A 956 -27.46 66.59 15.35
C ASN A 956 -27.32 65.60 14.19
N ASN A 957 -26.22 64.84 14.18
CA ASN A 957 -25.96 63.81 13.19
C ASN A 957 -25.20 62.63 13.79
N ALA A 958 -25.64 61.42 13.49
CA ALA A 958 -24.89 60.19 13.72
C ALA A 958 -24.63 59.47 12.40
N TRP A 959 -23.41 58.95 12.23
CA TRP A 959 -23.00 58.28 11.00
C TRP A 959 -22.11 57.07 11.28
N VAL A 960 -22.16 56.10 10.38
CA VAL A 960 -21.26 54.95 10.32
C VAL A 960 -20.77 54.78 8.89
N LYS A 961 -19.46 54.58 8.73
CA LYS A 961 -18.76 54.41 7.46
C LYS A 961 -18.01 53.08 7.44
N PHE A 962 -18.22 52.31 6.39
CA PHE A 962 -17.49 51.09 6.08
C PHE A 962 -16.55 51.39 4.92
N THR A 963 -15.25 51.16 5.10
CA THR A 963 -14.23 51.42 4.08
C THR A 963 -13.49 50.12 3.78
N LYS A 964 -13.19 49.90 2.51
CA LYS A 964 -12.33 48.82 2.03
C LYS A 964 -11.27 49.42 1.13
N ASN A 965 -10.01 49.03 1.29
CA ASN A 965 -8.94 49.47 0.42
C ASN A 965 -7.96 48.36 0.06
N TRP A 966 -7.28 48.54 -1.06
CA TRP A 966 -6.30 47.64 -1.64
C TRP A 966 -5.21 48.45 -2.28
N GLY A 967 -3.97 47.97 -2.18
CA GLY A 967 -2.87 48.68 -2.77
C GLY A 967 -1.60 47.86 -2.86
N ASP A 968 -0.66 48.43 -3.59
CA ASP A 968 0.69 47.93 -3.73
C ASP A 968 1.65 49.00 -3.24
N LEU A 969 2.67 48.60 -2.50
CA LEU A 969 3.74 49.45 -2.02
C LEU A 969 4.96 49.34 -2.92
N ARG A 970 5.80 50.37 -2.91
CA ARG A 970 7.13 50.30 -3.52
C ARG A 970 7.94 49.18 -2.83
N GLY A 971 8.48 48.26 -3.64
CA GLY A 971 9.18 47.07 -3.15
C GLY A 971 8.42 45.74 -3.27
N GLY A 972 7.28 45.72 -3.98
CA GLY A 972 6.59 44.47 -4.36
C GLY A 972 5.61 43.92 -3.32
N ALA A 973 5.42 44.62 -2.20
CA ALA A 973 4.45 44.22 -1.18
C ALA A 973 3.04 44.68 -1.55
N SER A 974 2.05 43.81 -1.33
CA SER A 974 0.63 44.12 -1.54
C SER A 974 -0.11 44.11 -0.21
N TYR A 975 -1.15 44.94 -0.10
CA TYR A 975 -1.98 45.00 1.09
C TYR A 975 -3.47 45.11 0.76
N HIS A 976 -4.28 44.70 1.74
CA HIS A 976 -5.69 45.04 1.78
C HIS A 976 -6.10 45.47 3.18
N GLY A 977 -6.93 46.50 3.27
CA GLY A 977 -7.46 47.03 4.52
C GLY A 977 -8.98 47.03 4.54
N SER A 978 -9.54 47.01 5.75
CA SER A 978 -10.96 47.22 6.01
C SER A 978 -11.09 48.10 7.24
N ALA A 979 -11.90 49.14 7.17
CA ALA A 979 -12.17 50.02 8.30
C ALA A 979 -13.66 50.18 8.59
N VAL A 980 -14.01 50.30 9.86
CA VAL A 980 -15.32 50.74 10.34
C VAL A 980 -15.10 51.98 11.18
N SER A 981 -15.74 53.07 10.78
CA SER A 981 -15.68 54.34 11.49
C SER A 981 -17.10 54.76 11.85
N GLY A 982 -17.28 55.32 13.04
CA GLY A 982 -18.56 55.85 13.48
C GLY A 982 -18.35 57.13 14.26
N GLY A 983 -19.29 58.05 14.15
CA GLY A 983 -19.17 59.34 14.82
C GLY A 983 -20.50 60.04 15.02
N TYR A 984 -20.41 61.07 15.85
CA TYR A 984 -21.52 61.95 16.20
C TYR A 984 -21.03 63.39 16.15
N ASP A 985 -21.82 64.28 15.58
CA ASP A 985 -21.52 65.70 15.54
C ASP A 985 -22.76 66.59 15.61
N ARG A 986 -22.54 67.81 16.10
CA ARG A 986 -23.58 68.80 16.32
C ARG A 986 -23.18 70.17 15.78
N ALA A 987 -24.15 70.91 15.25
CA ALA A 987 -23.98 72.33 14.91
C ALA A 987 -23.83 73.22 16.17
N PHE A 988 -22.92 74.19 16.12
CA PHE A 988 -22.68 75.18 17.16
C PHE A 988 -22.83 76.59 16.56
N GLY A 989 -24.03 77.15 16.63
CA GLY A 989 -24.36 78.40 15.94
C GLY A 989 -24.49 78.22 14.42
N LYS A 990 -24.47 79.32 13.66
CA LYS A 990 -24.78 79.30 12.22
C LYS A 990 -23.67 78.74 11.33
N ASN A 991 -22.42 78.79 11.79
CA ASN A 991 -21.25 78.60 10.93
C ASN A 991 -20.28 77.50 11.42
N PHE A 992 -20.51 76.89 12.59
CA PHE A 992 -19.59 75.90 13.16
C PHE A 992 -20.28 74.58 13.44
N ARG A 993 -19.52 73.48 13.36
CA ARG A 993 -19.96 72.13 13.72
C ARG A 993 -18.82 71.40 14.40
N GLY A 994 -19.11 70.61 15.42
CA GLY A 994 -18.10 69.87 16.17
C GLY A 994 -18.56 68.46 16.49
N GLY A 995 -17.65 67.51 16.48
CA GLY A 995 -17.98 66.10 16.65
C GLY A 995 -16.85 65.24 17.19
N VAL A 996 -17.21 64.00 17.49
CA VAL A 996 -16.31 62.93 17.94
C VAL A 996 -16.45 61.73 17.02
N PHE A 997 -15.38 60.96 16.84
CA PHE A 997 -15.42 59.72 16.08
C PHE A 997 -14.53 58.64 16.68
N VAL A 998 -14.88 57.39 16.39
CA VAL A 998 -14.05 56.21 16.61
C VAL A 998 -13.85 55.50 15.28
N SER A 999 -12.66 54.97 15.05
CA SER A 999 -12.33 54.21 13.86
C SER A 999 -11.56 52.95 14.24
N TYR A 1000 -11.90 51.84 13.61
CA TYR A 1000 -11.15 50.59 13.69
C TYR A 1000 -10.77 50.17 12.28
N ASN A 1001 -9.47 50.06 12.01
CA ASN A 1001 -8.92 49.69 10.72
C ASN A 1001 -8.04 48.44 10.84
N ALA A 1002 -8.30 47.43 10.02
CA ALA A 1002 -7.53 46.20 9.96
C ALA A 1002 -6.88 46.07 8.58
N VAL A 1003 -5.55 46.09 8.54
CA VAL A 1003 -4.75 46.00 7.31
C VAL A 1003 -3.91 44.72 7.35
N SER A 1004 -3.90 43.96 6.26
CA SER A 1004 -3.01 42.82 6.06
C SER A 1004 -2.08 43.09 4.90
N LEU A 1005 -0.80 42.75 5.08
CA LEU A 1005 0.32 42.97 4.18
C LEU A 1005 1.00 41.63 3.84
N GLY A 1006 1.35 41.44 2.57
CA GLY A 1006 2.16 40.31 2.10
C GLY A 1006 3.29 40.74 1.17
N ALA A 1007 4.47 40.16 1.37
CA ALA A 1007 5.66 40.24 0.54
C ALA A 1007 6.31 38.85 0.42
N ASP A 1008 7.35 38.71 -0.40
CA ASP A 1008 7.95 37.41 -0.77
C ASP A 1008 8.39 36.53 0.43
N SER A 1009 9.01 37.13 1.44
CA SER A 1009 9.53 36.42 2.63
C SER A 1009 9.01 36.96 3.96
N SER A 1010 8.13 37.97 3.93
CA SER A 1010 7.58 38.59 5.14
C SER A 1010 6.18 39.12 4.94
N GLY A 1011 5.48 39.37 6.04
CA GLY A 1011 4.15 39.97 6.01
C GLY A 1011 3.68 40.31 7.41
N GLY A 1012 2.46 40.82 7.50
CA GLY A 1012 1.91 41.13 8.81
C GLY A 1012 0.53 41.76 8.76
N ASN A 1013 -0.03 41.93 9.94
CA ASN A 1013 -1.34 42.55 10.13
C ASN A 1013 -1.19 43.74 11.08
N ALA A 1014 -1.81 44.85 10.76
CA ALA A 1014 -1.96 46.00 11.65
C ALA A 1014 -3.44 46.21 11.98
N TYR A 1015 -3.74 46.35 13.28
CA TYR A 1015 -5.07 46.65 13.79
C TYR A 1015 -5.02 48.00 14.50
N ASP A 1016 -5.50 49.04 13.82
CA ASP A 1016 -5.43 50.44 14.20
C ASP A 1016 -6.78 50.91 14.75
N THR A 1017 -6.83 51.20 16.05
CA THR A 1017 -8.01 51.76 16.71
C THR A 1017 -7.74 53.22 17.05
N ARG A 1018 -8.54 54.15 16.50
CA ARG A 1018 -8.42 55.59 16.71
C ARG A 1018 -9.66 56.20 17.36
N VAL A 1019 -9.46 57.19 18.20
CA VAL A 1019 -10.51 58.05 18.75
C VAL A 1019 -10.11 59.49 18.50
N GLY A 1020 -11.03 60.31 17.97
CA GLY A 1020 -10.73 61.67 17.59
C GLY A 1020 -11.88 62.65 17.75
N LEU A 1021 -11.51 63.92 17.68
CA LEU A 1021 -12.40 65.08 17.73
C LEU A 1021 -12.23 65.87 16.43
N TYR A 1022 -13.28 66.49 15.94
CA TYR A 1022 -13.22 67.32 14.74
C TYR A 1022 -14.12 68.55 14.84
N GLY A 1023 -13.73 69.58 14.11
CA GLY A 1023 -14.48 70.83 13.97
C GLY A 1023 -14.53 71.26 12.51
N GLY A 1024 -15.69 71.70 12.06
CA GLY A 1024 -15.92 72.27 10.74
C GLY A 1024 -16.43 73.71 10.85
N TYR A 1025 -16.08 74.52 9.85
CA TYR A 1025 -16.53 75.88 9.66
C TYR A 1025 -17.09 76.06 8.24
N HIS A 1026 -18.24 76.72 8.14
CA HIS A 1026 -18.84 77.11 6.87
C HIS A 1026 -19.36 78.54 6.94
N LYS A 1027 -18.98 79.36 5.98
CA LYS A 1027 -19.53 80.70 5.79
C LYS A 1027 -19.38 81.14 4.34
N ASP A 1028 -20.49 81.53 3.71
CA ASP A 1028 -20.55 81.97 2.32
C ASP A 1028 -19.91 80.91 1.39
N ALA A 1029 -18.90 81.27 0.60
CA ALA A 1029 -18.15 80.39 -0.28
C ALA A 1029 -17.10 79.48 0.41
N ARG A 1030 -16.98 79.51 1.74
CA ARG A 1030 -15.79 78.97 2.45
C ARG A 1030 -16.16 77.78 3.32
N ASP A 1031 -15.50 76.66 3.07
CA ASP A 1031 -15.53 75.46 3.91
C ASP A 1031 -14.15 75.22 4.51
N ALA A 1032 -14.10 74.91 5.80
CA ALA A 1032 -12.87 74.49 6.44
C ALA A 1032 -13.13 73.41 7.49
N TYR A 1033 -12.19 72.51 7.68
CA TYR A 1033 -12.22 71.61 8.83
C TYR A 1033 -10.86 71.29 9.39
N ILE A 1034 -10.87 70.87 10.66
CA ILE A 1034 -9.72 70.35 11.37
C ILE A 1034 -10.14 69.18 12.25
N TYR A 1035 -9.27 68.17 12.37
CA TYR A 1035 -9.47 67.04 13.26
C TYR A 1035 -8.17 66.69 13.98
N LEU A 1036 -8.32 66.14 15.19
CA LEU A 1036 -7.23 65.61 16.01
C LEU A 1036 -7.65 64.23 16.51
N ASP A 1037 -6.82 63.22 16.28
CA ASP A 1037 -7.06 61.85 16.75
C ASP A 1037 -5.83 61.22 17.41
N TYR A 1038 -6.11 60.24 18.28
CA TYR A 1038 -5.11 59.39 18.91
C TYR A 1038 -5.49 57.92 18.70
N GLY A 1039 -4.49 57.11 18.35
CA GLY A 1039 -4.68 55.71 18.02
C GLY A 1039 -3.67 54.76 18.64
N ILE A 1040 -4.11 53.52 18.83
CA ILE A 1040 -3.27 52.38 19.20
C ILE A 1040 -3.28 51.39 18.04
N VAL A 1041 -2.11 51.11 17.49
CA VAL A 1041 -1.91 50.16 16.38
C VAL A 1041 -1.26 48.89 16.91
N ARG A 1042 -1.98 47.78 16.88
CA ARG A 1042 -1.45 46.46 17.23
C ARG A 1042 -0.91 45.79 15.97
N ASN A 1043 0.37 45.49 15.95
CA ASN A 1043 1.04 44.90 14.81
C ASN A 1043 1.41 43.44 15.10
N LYS A 1044 1.16 42.58 14.11
CA LYS A 1044 1.59 41.18 14.10
C LYS A 1044 2.44 40.93 12.87
N LEU A 1045 3.69 40.53 13.05
CA LEU A 1045 4.63 40.24 11.98
C LEU A 1045 4.85 38.74 11.83
N ARG A 1046 5.09 38.33 10.59
CA ARG A 1046 5.55 36.99 10.21
C ARG A 1046 6.65 37.10 9.17
N ARG A 1047 7.68 36.26 9.28
CA ARG A 1047 8.78 36.18 8.33
C ARG A 1047 9.18 34.73 8.14
N GLY A 1048 9.25 34.28 6.89
CA GLY A 1048 9.65 32.92 6.54
C GLY A 1048 11.08 32.89 6.04
N ILE A 1049 11.83 31.85 6.39
CA ILE A 1049 13.15 31.54 5.82
C ILE A 1049 13.06 30.14 5.18
N PRO A 1050 12.45 30.02 3.99
CA PRO A 1050 12.05 28.71 3.43
C PRO A 1050 13.22 27.76 3.20
N ALA A 1051 14.37 28.28 2.76
CA ALA A 1051 15.57 27.49 2.51
C ALA A 1051 16.12 26.78 3.76
N LEU A 1052 15.76 27.26 4.96
CA LEU A 1052 16.13 26.67 6.25
C LEU A 1052 14.95 25.98 6.96
N GLY A 1053 13.73 26.05 6.41
CA GLY A 1053 12.52 25.53 7.07
C GLY A 1053 12.14 26.29 8.34
N LEU A 1054 12.56 27.55 8.51
CA LEU A 1054 12.35 28.35 9.72
C LEU A 1054 11.29 29.43 9.52
N ASN A 1055 10.59 29.79 10.60
CA ASN A 1055 9.62 30.89 10.64
C ASN A 1055 9.86 31.76 11.88
N ALA A 1056 9.76 33.07 11.70
CA ALA A 1056 9.86 34.07 12.76
C ALA A 1056 8.55 34.87 12.87
N ALA A 1057 8.17 35.23 14.09
CA ALA A 1057 6.99 36.04 14.37
C ALA A 1057 7.22 37.04 15.52
N ALA A 1058 6.55 38.19 15.46
CA ALA A 1058 6.58 39.20 16.52
C ALA A 1058 5.23 39.91 16.67
N ASP A 1059 4.85 40.23 17.90
CA ASP A 1059 3.68 41.06 18.22
C ASP A 1059 4.15 42.32 18.96
N TYR A 1060 3.69 43.50 18.53
CA TYR A 1060 4.03 44.77 19.18
C TYR A 1060 2.97 45.85 18.98
N ASN A 1061 2.98 46.85 19.87
CA ASN A 1061 2.04 47.97 19.81
C ASN A 1061 2.76 49.25 19.35
N SER A 1062 2.02 50.10 18.65
CA SER A 1062 2.43 51.45 18.31
C SER A 1062 1.35 52.45 18.72
N HIS A 1063 1.76 53.69 18.95
CA HIS A 1063 0.87 54.80 19.29
C HIS A 1063 0.96 55.84 18.20
N ILE A 1064 -0.17 56.38 17.75
CA ILE A 1064 -0.21 57.43 16.74
C ILE A 1064 -1.05 58.60 17.23
N ILE A 1065 -0.59 59.82 16.96
CA ILE A 1065 -1.39 61.04 17.08
C ILE A 1065 -1.40 61.73 15.74
N GLU A 1066 -2.58 62.17 15.27
CA GLU A 1066 -2.75 62.76 13.96
C GLU A 1066 -3.58 64.05 14.03
N LEU A 1067 -3.09 65.09 13.36
CA LEU A 1067 -3.77 66.35 13.11
C LEU A 1067 -3.94 66.52 11.60
N GLY A 1068 -5.17 66.74 11.13
CA GLY A 1068 -5.41 67.02 9.73
C GLY A 1068 -6.49 68.05 9.52
N GLY A 1069 -6.56 68.58 8.31
CA GLY A 1069 -7.54 69.60 7.96
C GLY A 1069 -7.58 69.92 6.47
N GLU A 1070 -8.63 70.59 6.04
CA GLU A 1070 -8.84 71.04 4.66
C GLU A 1070 -9.51 72.40 4.66
N TYR A 1071 -9.15 73.21 3.68
CA TYR A 1071 -9.82 74.45 3.32
C TYR A 1071 -10.27 74.35 1.87
N LYS A 1072 -11.51 74.73 1.60
CA LYS A 1072 -12.13 74.68 0.28
C LYS A 1072 -12.90 75.96 0.02
N TYR A 1073 -12.80 76.46 -1.21
CA TYR A 1073 -13.50 77.68 -1.65
C TYR A 1073 -14.40 77.38 -2.85
N ASP A 1074 -15.70 77.60 -2.72
CA ASP A 1074 -16.69 77.36 -3.76
C ASP A 1074 -16.84 78.58 -4.68
N LEU A 1075 -16.41 78.45 -5.93
CA LEU A 1075 -16.44 79.56 -6.90
C LEU A 1075 -17.86 79.93 -7.37
N GLN A 1076 -18.87 79.11 -7.07
CA GLN A 1076 -20.24 79.27 -7.56
C GLN A 1076 -21.28 79.45 -6.43
N SER A 1077 -20.84 79.64 -5.19
CA SER A 1077 -21.72 79.70 -4.00
C SER A 1077 -22.87 80.72 -4.09
N GLU A 1078 -22.69 81.84 -4.79
CA GLU A 1078 -23.69 82.91 -4.95
C GLU A 1078 -24.41 82.89 -6.32
N SER A 1079 -24.09 81.92 -7.18
CA SER A 1079 -24.50 81.94 -8.60
C SER A 1079 -25.81 81.21 -8.92
N GLY A 1080 -26.37 80.45 -7.97
CA GLY A 1080 -27.59 79.66 -8.17
C GLY A 1080 -27.46 78.46 -9.13
N ARG A 1081 -26.23 78.10 -9.55
CA ARG A 1081 -25.96 77.02 -10.50
C ARG A 1081 -25.93 75.66 -9.80
N VAL A 1082 -26.29 74.58 -10.51
CA VAL A 1082 -26.24 73.20 -9.97
C VAL A 1082 -24.84 72.58 -9.96
N TRP A 1083 -23.90 73.14 -10.74
CA TRP A 1083 -22.51 72.69 -10.82
C TRP A 1083 -21.60 73.67 -10.11
N HIS A 1084 -20.79 73.15 -9.20
CA HIS A 1084 -19.85 73.89 -8.38
C HIS A 1084 -18.43 73.35 -8.62
N VAL A 1085 -17.49 74.28 -8.70
CA VAL A 1085 -16.07 74.05 -8.90
C VAL A 1085 -15.35 74.67 -7.71
N SER A 1086 -14.73 73.83 -6.90
CA SER A 1086 -14.16 74.24 -5.62
C SER A 1086 -12.69 73.84 -5.53
N PRO A 1087 -11.73 74.78 -5.70
CA PRO A 1087 -10.36 74.51 -5.31
C PRO A 1087 -10.28 74.21 -3.80
N TYR A 1088 -9.47 73.22 -3.45
CA TYR A 1088 -9.22 72.84 -2.07
C TYR A 1088 -7.72 72.65 -1.80
N ALA A 1089 -7.34 72.87 -0.54
CA ALA A 1089 -6.03 72.57 -0.01
C ALA A 1089 -6.18 71.94 1.38
N GLY A 1090 -5.49 70.83 1.62
CA GLY A 1090 -5.52 70.10 2.87
C GLY A 1090 -4.15 69.66 3.34
N PHE A 1091 -4.08 69.21 4.58
CA PHE A 1091 -2.86 68.70 5.18
C PHE A 1091 -3.12 67.56 6.17
N GLN A 1092 -2.11 66.73 6.40
CA GLN A 1092 -2.09 65.69 7.41
C GLN A 1092 -0.71 65.69 8.08
N LEU A 1093 -0.69 65.79 9.40
CA LEU A 1093 0.48 65.71 10.25
C LEU A 1093 0.26 64.60 11.27
N SER A 1094 1.07 63.53 11.23
CA SER A 1094 0.99 62.46 12.22
C SER A 1094 2.34 62.17 12.86
N HIS A 1095 2.33 61.89 14.15
CA HIS A 1095 3.48 61.37 14.88
C HIS A 1095 3.16 59.98 15.40
N MET A 1096 3.93 58.98 14.98
CA MET A 1096 3.78 57.59 15.39
C MET A 1096 5.00 57.15 16.18
N ARG A 1097 4.78 56.53 17.33
CA ARG A 1097 5.80 55.87 18.14
C ARG A 1097 5.56 54.36 18.12
N GLN A 1098 6.44 53.64 17.44
CA GLN A 1098 6.47 52.18 17.41
C GLN A 1098 7.22 51.63 18.63
N GLY A 1099 6.66 50.62 19.30
CA GLY A 1099 7.32 49.88 20.37
C GLY A 1099 8.47 49.00 19.85
N ALA A 1100 9.49 48.80 20.70
CA ALA A 1100 10.53 47.81 20.43
C ALA A 1100 9.94 46.39 20.46
N TYR A 1101 10.51 45.48 19.67
CA TYR A 1101 10.06 44.09 19.64
C TYR A 1101 11.19 43.12 19.33
N ARG A 1102 10.92 41.85 19.63
CA ARG A 1102 11.82 40.73 19.38
C ARG A 1102 11.04 39.61 18.72
N GLU A 1103 11.55 39.12 17.59
CA GLU A 1103 11.00 37.96 16.92
C GLU A 1103 11.26 36.66 17.71
N LYS A 1104 10.40 35.66 17.48
CA LYS A 1104 10.51 34.31 18.03
C LYS A 1104 10.29 33.29 16.91
N GLY A 1105 10.93 32.12 17.02
CA GLY A 1105 10.71 30.97 16.13
C GLY A 1105 11.90 30.61 15.23
N ALA A 1106 12.79 31.55 14.89
CA ALA A 1106 13.91 31.32 13.98
C ALA A 1106 15.30 31.32 14.66
N GLY A 1107 15.37 31.05 15.98
CA GLY A 1107 16.65 30.93 16.71
C GLY A 1107 17.55 32.17 16.61
N ILE A 1108 18.83 31.99 16.27
CA ILE A 1108 19.80 33.08 16.07
C ILE A 1108 19.45 34.04 14.92
N PHE A 1109 18.58 33.61 13.99
CA PHE A 1109 18.11 34.42 12.86
C PHE A 1109 16.93 35.33 13.22
N ASN A 1110 16.41 35.27 14.46
CA ASN A 1110 15.40 36.22 14.92
C ASN A 1110 15.96 37.65 14.88
N GLN A 1111 15.14 38.60 14.49
CA GLN A 1111 15.48 40.02 14.53
C GLN A 1111 14.95 40.66 15.81
N GLN A 1112 15.68 41.66 16.31
CA GLN A 1112 15.23 42.59 17.34
C GLN A 1112 15.18 43.98 16.75
N ALA A 1113 14.02 44.63 16.83
CA ALA A 1113 13.83 46.00 16.36
C ALA A 1113 13.75 46.96 17.55
N ALA A 1114 14.51 48.05 17.49
CA ALA A 1114 14.38 49.12 18.47
C ALA A 1114 13.04 49.87 18.30
N GLY A 1115 12.56 50.46 19.40
CA GLY A 1115 11.42 51.37 19.32
C GLY A 1115 11.84 52.65 18.61
N ASN A 1116 11.02 53.15 17.69
CA ASN A 1116 11.30 54.37 16.93
C ASN A 1116 10.10 55.30 16.83
N GLY A 1117 10.35 56.59 16.66
CA GLY A 1117 9.35 57.61 16.36
C GLY A 1117 9.48 58.10 14.92
N ASN A 1118 8.37 58.25 14.21
CA ASN A 1118 8.34 58.85 12.87
C ASN A 1118 7.28 59.94 12.80
N THR A 1119 7.63 61.10 12.23
CA THR A 1119 6.72 62.23 12.01
C THR A 1119 6.46 62.40 10.52
N TYR A 1120 5.22 62.16 10.11
CA TYR A 1120 4.76 62.26 8.73
C TYR A 1120 4.00 63.57 8.51
N PHE A 1121 4.33 64.29 7.44
CA PHE A 1121 3.62 65.50 7.03
C PHE A 1121 3.37 65.49 5.53
N ALA A 1122 2.10 65.65 5.13
CA ALA A 1122 1.70 65.73 3.73
C ALA A 1122 0.69 66.85 3.50
N GLY A 1123 0.82 67.51 2.35
CA GLY A 1123 -0.16 68.46 1.83
C GLY A 1123 -0.89 67.87 0.64
N THR A 1124 -2.14 68.29 0.44
CA THR A 1124 -2.97 67.92 -0.69
C THR A 1124 -3.56 69.18 -1.29
N CYS A 1125 -3.62 69.29 -2.62
CA CYS A 1125 -4.32 70.38 -3.28
C CYS A 1125 -4.99 69.86 -4.54
N GLY A 1126 -6.14 70.45 -4.90
CA GLY A 1126 -6.91 69.98 -6.04
C GLY A 1126 -8.13 70.81 -6.31
N VAL A 1127 -8.98 70.28 -7.20
CA VAL A 1127 -10.27 70.87 -7.57
C VAL A 1127 -11.34 69.79 -7.42
N GLU A 1128 -12.44 70.16 -6.75
CA GLU A 1128 -13.68 69.39 -6.70
C GLU A 1128 -14.66 69.94 -7.74
N LEU A 1129 -15.23 69.07 -8.56
CA LEU A 1129 -16.39 69.38 -9.40
C LEU A 1129 -17.58 68.62 -8.82
N LYS A 1130 -18.55 69.36 -8.27
CA LYS A 1130 -19.70 68.78 -7.57
C LYS A 1130 -21.00 69.25 -8.20
N ARG A 1131 -21.94 68.32 -8.38
CA ARG A 1131 -23.30 68.61 -8.83
C ARG A 1131 -24.29 68.38 -7.70
N TYR A 1132 -25.11 69.38 -7.41
CA TYR A 1132 -26.19 69.31 -6.43
C TYR A 1132 -27.51 68.88 -7.08
N LEU A 1133 -28.28 68.07 -6.35
CA LEU A 1133 -29.59 67.52 -6.74
C LEU A 1133 -30.63 67.81 -5.65
N ASP A 1134 -31.91 67.66 -5.96
CA ASP A 1134 -33.02 67.93 -5.03
C ASP A 1134 -33.00 67.10 -3.74
N LYS A 1135 -32.32 65.95 -3.71
CA LYS A 1135 -32.19 65.06 -2.55
C LYS A 1135 -30.81 64.39 -2.47
N GLY A 1136 -29.75 65.11 -2.86
CA GLY A 1136 -28.41 64.52 -2.89
C GLY A 1136 -27.39 65.32 -3.69
N ASN A 1137 -26.23 64.72 -3.91
CA ASN A 1137 -25.18 65.29 -4.75
C ASN A 1137 -24.27 64.17 -5.28
N TYR A 1138 -23.50 64.47 -6.33
CA TYR A 1138 -22.35 63.66 -6.72
C TYR A 1138 -21.20 64.55 -7.17
N GLY A 1139 -19.98 64.08 -7.02
CA GLY A 1139 -18.80 64.87 -7.34
C GLY A 1139 -17.61 64.03 -7.75
N ILE A 1140 -16.68 64.71 -8.41
CA ILE A 1140 -15.36 64.20 -8.74
C ILE A 1140 -14.31 65.16 -8.18
N ARG A 1141 -13.28 64.60 -7.55
CA ARG A 1141 -12.09 65.34 -7.09
C ARG A 1141 -10.89 64.90 -7.90
N LEU A 1142 -10.11 65.89 -8.34
CA LEU A 1142 -8.82 65.71 -8.99
C LEU A 1142 -7.79 66.50 -8.20
N GLY A 1143 -6.76 65.84 -7.70
CA GLY A 1143 -5.78 66.46 -6.83
C GLY A 1143 -4.39 65.85 -6.91
N VAL A 1144 -3.45 66.53 -6.26
CA VAL A 1144 -2.10 66.03 -6.03
C VAL A 1144 -1.82 66.09 -4.53
N ARG A 1145 -1.36 64.97 -4.00
CA ARG A 1145 -0.91 64.82 -2.63
C ARG A 1145 0.61 64.68 -2.61
N HIS A 1146 1.28 65.42 -1.73
CA HIS A 1146 2.73 65.38 -1.58
C HIS A 1146 3.13 65.25 -0.11
N ALA A 1147 3.91 64.23 0.20
CA ALA A 1147 4.52 64.01 1.50
C ALA A 1147 5.86 64.75 1.60
N PHE A 1148 5.90 65.78 2.44
CA PHE A 1148 7.08 66.62 2.67
C PHE A 1148 8.04 66.00 3.69
N ALA A 1149 7.54 65.20 4.64
CA ALA A 1149 8.35 64.53 5.66
C ALA A 1149 7.75 63.18 6.08
N GLY A 1150 8.59 62.28 6.58
CA GLY A 1150 8.19 61.02 7.22
C GLY A 1150 7.58 59.95 6.32
N ALA A 1151 7.58 60.11 5.00
CA ALA A 1151 7.09 59.09 4.07
C ALA A 1151 7.88 57.76 4.14
N ASN A 1152 9.11 57.84 4.66
CA ASN A 1152 10.08 56.76 4.67
C ASN A 1152 10.50 56.42 6.12
N PRO A 1153 9.73 55.62 6.86
CA PRO A 1153 10.13 55.20 8.20
C PRO A 1153 11.41 54.37 8.14
N GLU A 1154 12.34 54.68 9.05
CA GLU A 1154 13.59 53.95 9.25
C GLU A 1154 13.49 53.17 10.56
N LEU A 1155 13.93 51.91 10.57
CA LEU A 1155 13.96 51.09 11.79
C LEU A 1155 15.31 50.41 11.92
N ASP A 1156 15.86 50.47 13.13
CA ASP A 1156 17.10 49.79 13.47
C ASP A 1156 16.82 48.38 13.95
N PHE A 1157 17.47 47.43 13.29
CA PHE A 1157 17.43 46.01 13.56
C PHE A 1157 18.78 45.50 14.02
N ARG A 1158 18.74 44.41 14.79
CA ARG A 1158 19.89 43.53 15.04
C ARG A 1158 19.44 42.08 15.03
N TYR A 1159 20.35 41.16 14.73
CA TYR A 1159 20.06 39.73 14.80
C TYR A 1159 20.29 39.21 16.22
N GLU A 1160 19.52 38.21 16.63
CA GLU A 1160 19.60 37.60 17.97
C GLU A 1160 20.99 37.04 18.28
N GLY A 1161 21.64 36.44 17.29
CA GLY A 1161 22.99 35.89 17.44
C GLY A 1161 24.13 36.91 17.34
N TYR A 1162 23.85 38.17 16.98
CA TYR A 1162 24.89 39.16 16.67
C TYR A 1162 24.64 40.49 17.40
N ASP A 1163 25.23 40.63 18.59
CA ASP A 1163 25.09 41.83 19.43
C ASP A 1163 25.95 43.02 18.95
N GLY A 1164 26.92 42.78 18.05
CA GLY A 1164 27.93 43.75 17.62
C GLY A 1164 27.51 44.75 16.53
N GLY A 1165 26.47 44.46 15.74
CA GLY A 1165 26.08 45.30 14.60
C GLY A 1165 24.58 45.56 14.51
N ARG A 1166 24.22 46.84 14.38
CA ARG A 1166 22.87 47.28 14.02
C ARG A 1166 22.82 47.64 12.55
N TYR A 1167 21.70 47.35 11.91
CA TYR A 1167 21.42 47.80 10.56
C TYR A 1167 20.08 48.48 10.47
N THR A 1168 19.93 49.39 9.51
CA THR A 1168 18.73 50.21 9.38
C THR A 1168 17.98 49.83 8.11
N LEU A 1169 16.78 49.27 8.27
CA LEU A 1169 15.88 49.08 7.13
C LEU A 1169 15.08 50.37 6.91
N ARG A 1170 15.09 50.85 5.67
CA ARG A 1170 14.35 52.04 5.23
C ARG A 1170 13.25 51.62 4.29
N ASN A 1171 12.03 52.08 4.54
CA ASN A 1171 10.96 51.97 3.56
C ASN A 1171 10.98 53.20 2.65
N ASN A 1172 11.16 53.04 1.33
CA ASN A 1172 11.23 54.16 0.39
C ASN A 1172 9.97 54.22 -0.46
N GLN A 1173 8.89 54.80 0.06
CA GLN A 1173 7.62 54.96 -0.67
C GLN A 1173 7.66 56.19 -1.58
N ASP A 1174 6.73 56.28 -2.53
CA ASP A 1174 6.65 57.48 -3.34
C ASP A 1174 6.14 58.65 -2.49
N LYS A 1175 6.64 59.85 -2.77
CA LYS A 1175 6.26 61.05 -2.01
C LYS A 1175 5.12 61.83 -2.66
N THR A 1176 4.86 61.63 -3.95
CA THR A 1176 3.84 62.37 -4.70
C THR A 1176 2.86 61.39 -5.30
N HIS A 1177 1.57 61.61 -5.03
CA HIS A 1177 0.47 60.78 -5.52
C HIS A 1177 -0.54 61.66 -6.24
N PHE A 1178 -0.99 61.19 -7.40
CA PHE A 1178 -2.18 61.71 -8.04
C PHE A 1178 -3.42 61.18 -7.32
N GLU A 1179 -4.37 62.06 -7.03
CA GLU A 1179 -5.63 61.73 -6.37
C GLU A 1179 -6.81 61.89 -7.36
N LEU A 1180 -7.60 60.84 -7.46
CA LEU A 1180 -8.92 60.85 -8.08
C LEU A 1180 -9.91 60.31 -7.05
N ALA A 1181 -10.97 61.07 -6.76
CA ALA A 1181 -12.07 60.58 -5.94
C ALA A 1181 -13.41 60.82 -6.61
N LEU A 1182 -14.32 59.86 -6.49
CA LEU A 1182 -15.71 59.94 -6.90
C LEU A 1182 -16.56 59.83 -5.62
N SER A 1183 -17.52 60.72 -5.45
CA SER A 1183 -18.45 60.68 -4.32
C SER A 1183 -19.87 60.87 -4.79
N GLY A 1184 -20.81 60.27 -4.08
CA GLY A 1184 -22.24 60.39 -4.35
C GLY A 1184 -23.05 60.16 -3.09
N GLU A 1185 -24.13 60.92 -2.93
CA GLU A 1185 -25.03 60.81 -1.80
C GLU A 1185 -26.47 61.04 -2.22
N ALA A 1186 -27.37 60.28 -1.60
CA ALA A 1186 -28.81 60.49 -1.70
C ALA A 1186 -29.53 60.30 -0.35
N GLU A 1187 -30.56 61.10 -0.12
CA GLU A 1187 -31.56 60.84 0.92
C GLU A 1187 -32.53 59.76 0.42
N PHE A 1188 -32.60 58.63 1.13
CA PHE A 1188 -33.45 57.50 0.74
C PHE A 1188 -34.70 57.35 1.62
N ALA A 1189 -34.69 57.95 2.81
CA ALA A 1189 -35.85 58.08 3.68
C ALA A 1189 -35.71 59.40 4.46
N PRO A 1190 -36.80 59.99 5.00
CA PRO A 1190 -36.73 61.23 5.75
C PRO A 1190 -35.63 61.17 6.81
N ASP A 1191 -34.68 62.11 6.70
CA ASP A 1191 -33.51 62.27 7.56
C ASP A 1191 -32.46 61.14 7.53
N TRP A 1192 -32.59 60.18 6.61
CA TRP A 1192 -31.64 59.09 6.41
C TRP A 1192 -30.95 59.22 5.05
N LEU A 1193 -29.63 59.27 5.07
CA LEU A 1193 -28.84 59.39 3.85
C LEU A 1193 -27.85 58.25 3.71
N LEU A 1194 -27.64 57.86 2.46
CA LEU A 1194 -26.64 56.90 2.03
C LEU A 1194 -25.66 57.60 1.10
N ALA A 1195 -24.38 57.50 1.42
CA ALA A 1195 -23.30 58.01 0.58
C ALA A 1195 -22.32 56.88 0.20
N GLY A 1196 -21.77 56.98 -1.00
CA GLY A 1196 -20.74 56.09 -1.52
C GLY A 1196 -19.57 56.88 -2.09
N ASP A 1197 -18.36 56.43 -1.79
CA ASP A 1197 -17.12 57.06 -2.23
C ASP A 1197 -16.18 56.02 -2.85
N ALA A 1198 -15.51 56.38 -3.94
CA ALA A 1198 -14.42 55.61 -4.53
C ALA A 1198 -13.20 56.51 -4.70
N GLY A 1199 -12.06 56.09 -4.17
CA GLY A 1199 -10.81 56.84 -4.19
C GLY A 1199 -9.71 56.05 -4.89
N PHE A 1200 -8.86 56.76 -5.62
CA PHE A 1200 -7.67 56.24 -6.27
C PHE A 1200 -6.51 57.20 -6.02
N LEU A 1201 -5.48 56.70 -5.34
CA LEU A 1201 -4.19 57.37 -5.18
C LEU A 1201 -3.14 56.59 -5.95
N ARG A 1202 -2.37 57.27 -6.81
CA ARG A 1202 -1.32 56.63 -7.62
C ARG A 1202 -0.02 57.41 -7.59
N GLY A 1203 1.04 56.77 -7.12
CA GLY A 1203 2.42 57.19 -7.30
C GLY A 1203 3.03 56.54 -8.54
N SER A 1204 4.33 56.73 -8.75
CA SER A 1204 5.10 56.05 -9.79
C SER A 1204 5.17 54.52 -9.62
N HIS A 1205 5.24 54.05 -8.37
CA HIS A 1205 5.52 52.66 -7.99
C HIS A 1205 4.45 52.10 -7.04
N ASP A 1206 3.77 52.93 -6.26
CA ASP A 1206 2.72 52.51 -5.31
C ASP A 1206 1.31 52.98 -5.73
N LYS A 1207 0.28 52.35 -5.20
CA LYS A 1207 -1.12 52.73 -5.43
C LYS A 1207 -2.02 52.34 -4.26
N ASP A 1208 -3.07 53.11 -4.01
CA ASP A 1208 -4.16 52.81 -3.08
C ASP A 1208 -5.50 53.01 -3.81
N ILE A 1209 -6.33 51.98 -3.83
CA ILE A 1209 -7.71 52.02 -4.30
C ILE A 1209 -8.58 51.81 -3.07
N SER A 1210 -9.56 52.69 -2.86
CA SER A 1210 -10.51 52.56 -1.76
C SER A 1210 -11.94 52.70 -2.23
N CYS A 1211 -12.85 51.99 -1.57
CA CYS A 1211 -14.29 52.20 -1.69
C CYS A 1211 -14.88 52.32 -0.28
N ALA A 1212 -15.88 53.18 -0.12
CA ALA A 1212 -16.55 53.33 1.15
C ALA A 1212 -18.05 53.54 0.99
N LEU A 1213 -18.80 53.08 1.99
CA LEU A 1213 -20.23 53.29 2.13
C LEU A 1213 -20.51 53.95 3.48
N THR A 1214 -21.28 55.03 3.49
CA THR A 1214 -21.62 55.78 4.68
C THR A 1214 -23.12 55.82 4.85
N LEU A 1215 -23.61 55.40 6.02
CA LEU A 1215 -25.01 55.54 6.43
C LEU A 1215 -25.09 56.60 7.53
N ARG A 1216 -26.06 57.51 7.43
CA ARG A 1216 -26.22 58.59 8.42
C ARG A 1216 -27.67 58.94 8.72
N ARG A 1217 -27.90 59.44 9.92
CA ARG A 1217 -29.17 59.96 10.44
C ARG A 1217 -28.98 61.39 10.93
N VAL A 1218 -29.81 62.32 10.47
CA VAL A 1218 -29.81 63.75 10.87
C VAL A 1218 -31.05 64.09 11.71
N TRP A 1219 -30.99 64.94 12.74
CA TRP A 1219 -32.20 65.37 13.50
C TRP A 1219 -32.01 66.60 14.38
#